data_AF-A0A9W9ZZV8-F1
#
_entry.id   AF-A0A9W9ZZV8-F1
#
_cell.length_a   1.000
_cell.length_b   1.000
_cell.length_c   1.000
_cell.angle_alpha   90.00
_cell.angle_beta   90.00
_cell.angle_gamma   90.00
#
_symmetry.space_group_name_H-M   'P 1'
#
loop_
_entity.id
_entity.type
_entity.pdbx_description
1 polymer ?
#
loop_
_entity_poly.entity_id
_entity_poly.type
_entity_poly.pdbx_seq_one_letter_code
_entity_poly.pdbx_strand_id
1 'polypeptide(L)'
;MYIILNASAQGDVDGLTQNAAFVPNQNSGSCSFTILDDANPEANETYDVELIVVQGSGTLVSPSKASLTILANDDAFGIIGFNETSPLMVDELTAQGNTRNIKLTRKAGLLGAVQVSWRVTSGPNNGLDDFVRNSGVTDFQDKQNTASLSIEVRPDNVAENEESFTLTLESPTGGAVVDTSADQIIVNIPANDAPLEFPLDQLTVPENQSTVEIEVSRGLDIDGVTPIGPANEAATVDWYLVSGSAHAGKDYVDGSGTLTFQGGETKKKITVQLINDNIPEQAENFTIHLVNASRNAYIMPPGIATVVLLPNDDQHGIISFDQYPRILDEDTGARTGTFYVNRSAGTFGDVTVSWKILDGDVSSVFETTSGVLRFSPGDSHLSFPVTVRADSVPEETKEYYVQLSNITGGARLENTLSAQRAPFYVRDSDDVYGVFEFDADYTQKINMDSVPRELHLNITRMGGLVGNVAVNLSVVYILPGSNIPSNEVSLTYPDVVSIDAGSSSSLVTVQISNDAFIKLRAAFKAELTAVSLQGGASALINTVKPSSPKIGNRSVVFLNITTKDANGEVGFSTAHQTVSVQEPAGPSSLFVQLPVKRTGTAARVVVHWNITSDSATFYVNDTGPQSGTVVFEEGRDEVNITIEIKPDDTPEVPEIFNVNLFNASDLDRLQTGASKAQVTIEENDNPGGTFQFKNNTAAILQEKDAIAFNVVIERLGSALDTRWVTFRMDPSGGDDFYGSVKSVEFPPNVQEKSFPIIVKNDDIPEIDETFVLRLYSEGPAGQKGVLGNQITINVTIRENDDPYGVVGFNAPNIIKTIGESKHNTESASFEVIRSKGAFGDVSVSWNISANNGADPSLDVSPVSGQVTFLAGDRSEFITIDSLPDSIPEGNKSFTVHLNNISNIAKLGSQREAILIITKNDDPVYFAPPASIQVREGHFANLTIQRGGNGRSVVEVFYQTVDDTATSSSGDYKAQTEQVTFNVGEFQKSISIWVLNDNTPEGVETFKVNLINSTGDTVLHNETTATVSILANDRGTGVFQFASNLLNKTTVESASAEFTVERKTAQFGEVRLFWQVLRTFSNGSVSELSPGQEFTNVAGFVTFTNGLSSQVIRLTALKDGIAELDESFELRLINATGIQTGEDGVISTPFKAFLTISTNDDPNGLFKFAEGSVDIPEDFKPGMEATTTKNLTVLRNQGSWGTVRVAWEVQTAAASLARSDNAYDLFLLGSMSSGLRVSLHSGDQTQRLMCIVLMELTMVN
;
A
#
# COMPACT_ATOMS: atom_id res chain seq x y z
N MET A 1 39.37 28.44 -112.43
CA MET A 1 38.83 29.00 -111.16
C MET A 1 39.59 28.32 -110.03
N TYR A 2 40.03 29.04 -109.01
CA TYR A 2 40.50 28.40 -107.78
C TYR A 2 39.33 28.25 -106.82
N ILE A 3 39.36 27.17 -106.05
CA ILE A 3 38.45 26.86 -104.96
C ILE A 3 39.33 26.86 -103.72
N ILE A 4 39.10 27.81 -102.81
CA ILE A 4 39.93 28.04 -101.63
C ILE A 4 39.08 27.78 -100.39
N LEU A 5 39.58 26.89 -99.53
CA LEU A 5 39.10 26.75 -98.15
C LEU A 5 39.78 27.84 -97.31
N ASN A 6 39.04 28.43 -96.37
CA ASN A 6 39.61 29.43 -95.48
C ASN A 6 40.81 28.87 -94.69
N ALA A 7 41.80 29.71 -94.38
CA ALA A 7 43.06 29.30 -93.75
C ALA A 7 42.90 28.74 -92.32
N SER A 8 41.69 28.76 -91.77
CA SER A 8 41.33 28.12 -90.50
C SER A 8 41.21 26.59 -90.57
N ALA A 9 41.06 25.99 -91.76
CA ALA A 9 40.99 24.53 -91.95
C ALA A 9 42.38 23.84 -91.92
N GLN A 10 43.38 24.49 -91.33
CA GLN A 10 44.79 24.08 -91.39
C GLN A 10 45.14 23.12 -90.24
N GLY A 11 44.62 21.90 -90.34
CA GLY A 11 44.88 20.78 -89.44
C GLY A 11 44.22 19.51 -89.98
N ASP A 12 42.97 19.66 -90.40
CA ASP A 12 41.99 18.57 -90.47
C ASP A 12 41.61 18.26 -91.93
N VAL A 13 41.98 19.16 -92.86
CA VAL A 13 41.79 19.01 -94.31
C VAL A 13 43.09 19.30 -95.08
N ASP A 14 43.62 18.31 -95.80
CA ASP A 14 44.74 18.50 -96.72
C ASP A 14 44.28 19.04 -98.09
N GLY A 15 45.07 19.95 -98.67
CA GLY A 15 44.82 20.54 -99.98
C GLY A 15 43.91 21.79 -100.00
N LEU A 16 44.10 22.73 -99.07
CA LEU A 16 43.31 23.98 -98.89
C LEU A 16 43.08 24.90 -100.12
N THR A 17 43.69 24.62 -101.27
CA THR A 17 43.45 25.35 -102.51
C THR A 17 43.53 24.41 -103.70
N GLN A 18 42.41 24.24 -104.42
CA GLN A 18 42.30 23.36 -105.58
C GLN A 18 41.88 24.13 -106.84
N ASN A 19 42.28 23.64 -108.03
CA ASN A 19 41.99 24.27 -109.32
C ASN A 19 40.94 23.52 -110.14
N ALA A 20 39.86 24.21 -110.49
CA ALA A 20 38.90 23.78 -111.49
C ALA A 20 39.13 24.54 -112.81
N ALA A 21 39.59 23.85 -113.85
CA ALA A 21 39.74 24.38 -115.20
C ALA A 21 38.52 24.00 -116.06
N PHE A 22 37.99 24.95 -116.83
CA PHE A 22 36.81 24.78 -117.66
C PHE A 22 37.19 24.98 -119.12
N VAL A 23 36.88 24.02 -119.98
CA VAL A 23 37.07 24.13 -121.44
C VAL A 23 35.74 24.50 -122.14
N PRO A 24 35.76 24.95 -123.42
CA PRO A 24 34.53 25.37 -124.11
C PRO A 24 33.44 24.29 -124.13
N ASN A 25 32.19 24.71 -123.89
CA ASN A 25 31.00 23.86 -123.76
C ASN A 25 31.00 22.89 -122.55
N GLN A 26 31.87 23.09 -121.57
CA GLN A 26 31.84 22.37 -120.30
C GLN A 26 31.12 23.21 -119.23
N ASN A 27 29.98 22.72 -118.76
CA ASN A 27 29.09 23.48 -117.86
C ASN A 27 29.36 23.22 -116.37
N SER A 28 30.14 22.19 -116.02
CA SER A 28 30.47 21.83 -114.63
C SER A 28 31.92 21.34 -114.49
N GLY A 29 32.46 21.47 -113.27
CA GLY A 29 33.81 21.05 -112.91
C GLY A 29 33.92 20.82 -111.40
N SER A 30 34.81 19.91 -110.99
CA SER A 30 34.90 19.40 -109.62
C SER A 30 36.32 19.46 -109.07
N CYS A 31 36.46 19.64 -107.75
CA CYS A 31 37.70 19.42 -107.00
C CYS A 31 37.46 18.39 -105.88
N SER A 32 38.54 17.90 -105.27
CA SER A 32 38.50 16.98 -104.13
C SER A 32 39.45 17.44 -103.03
N PHE A 33 39.04 17.24 -101.78
CA PHE A 33 39.83 17.48 -100.58
C PHE A 33 39.95 16.17 -99.80
N THR A 34 40.98 16.02 -98.98
CA THR A 34 41.18 14.84 -98.14
C THR A 34 41.02 15.26 -96.68
N ILE A 35 40.07 14.66 -95.96
CA ILE A 35 39.95 14.79 -94.51
C ILE A 35 41.05 13.93 -93.89
N LEU A 36 41.75 14.45 -92.89
CA LEU A 36 42.74 13.72 -92.10
C LEU A 36 42.05 13.12 -90.87
N ASP A 37 42.28 11.84 -90.64
CA ASP A 37 41.68 11.04 -89.57
C ASP A 37 42.64 11.03 -88.36
N ASP A 38 42.17 11.40 -87.17
CA ASP A 38 42.98 11.34 -85.94
C ASP A 38 42.34 10.52 -84.79
N ALA A 39 42.43 10.94 -83.53
CA ALA A 39 41.81 10.26 -82.39
C ALA A 39 41.32 11.26 -81.32
N ASN A 40 41.15 12.54 -81.68
CA ASN A 40 40.58 13.57 -80.85
C ASN A 40 39.05 13.58 -81.04
N PRO A 41 38.25 13.67 -79.97
CA PRO A 41 36.79 13.76 -80.13
C PRO A 41 36.39 15.16 -80.65
N GLU A 42 35.99 15.25 -81.92
CA GLU A 42 35.70 16.52 -82.61
C GLU A 42 34.19 16.80 -82.74
N ALA A 43 33.86 18.09 -82.86
CA ALA A 43 32.49 18.54 -83.08
C ALA A 43 32.16 18.54 -84.59
N ASN A 44 30.93 18.91 -84.96
CA ASN A 44 30.62 19.17 -86.36
C ASN A 44 31.39 20.42 -86.85
N GLU A 45 32.49 20.22 -87.57
CA GLU A 45 33.34 21.29 -88.07
C GLU A 45 32.84 21.80 -89.41
N THR A 46 32.60 23.11 -89.56
CA THR A 46 32.07 23.69 -90.81
C THR A 46 33.04 24.69 -91.42
N TYR A 47 33.42 24.43 -92.66
CA TYR A 47 34.44 25.14 -93.42
C TYR A 47 33.84 25.90 -94.61
N ASP A 48 34.09 27.20 -94.68
CA ASP A 48 33.74 28.02 -95.85
C ASP A 48 34.67 27.70 -97.04
N VAL A 49 34.04 27.33 -98.16
CA VAL A 49 34.64 27.09 -99.48
C VAL A 49 34.29 28.27 -100.38
N GLU A 50 35.27 29.04 -100.83
CA GLU A 50 35.05 30.22 -101.69
C GLU A 50 35.60 30.05 -103.12
N LEU A 51 34.80 30.47 -104.10
CA LEU A 51 35.14 30.43 -105.53
C LEU A 51 35.78 31.74 -105.97
N ILE A 52 36.98 31.67 -106.57
CA ILE A 52 37.71 32.85 -107.06
C ILE A 52 38.09 32.71 -108.55
N VAL A 53 37.72 33.72 -109.34
CA VAL A 53 38.11 33.82 -110.77
C VAL A 53 39.48 34.47 -110.87
N VAL A 54 40.39 33.76 -111.55
CA VAL A 54 41.83 34.07 -111.57
C VAL A 54 42.28 34.53 -112.96
N GLN A 55 41.69 33.93 -114.00
CA GLN A 55 41.90 34.25 -115.41
C GLN A 55 40.61 33.94 -116.20
N GLY A 56 40.33 34.73 -117.24
CA GLY A 56 39.09 34.68 -118.02
C GLY A 56 38.04 35.71 -117.57
N SER A 57 37.10 36.04 -118.46
CA SER A 57 36.07 37.08 -118.24
C SER A 57 34.78 36.54 -117.59
N GLY A 58 34.88 35.46 -116.81
CA GLY A 58 33.73 34.89 -116.09
C GLY A 58 33.36 35.75 -114.89
N THR A 59 32.06 35.99 -114.68
CA THR A 59 31.56 36.77 -113.54
C THR A 59 31.02 35.81 -112.49
N LEU A 60 31.44 35.93 -111.23
CA LEU A 60 30.86 35.17 -110.13
C LEU A 60 29.44 35.69 -109.84
N VAL A 61 28.52 34.76 -109.67
CA VAL A 61 27.12 35.01 -109.29
C VAL A 61 26.83 34.28 -107.98
N SER A 62 25.91 34.82 -107.18
CA SER A 62 25.62 34.31 -105.84
C SER A 62 24.88 32.96 -105.90
N PRO A 63 25.20 31.99 -105.02
CA PRO A 63 26.25 32.03 -104.01
C PRO A 63 27.64 31.65 -104.57
N SER A 64 28.65 32.48 -104.28
CA SER A 64 30.06 32.19 -104.58
C SER A 64 30.80 31.48 -103.43
N LYS A 65 30.05 31.06 -102.40
CA LYS A 65 30.52 30.33 -101.23
C LYS A 65 29.63 29.11 -100.97
N ALA A 66 30.22 28.04 -100.47
CA ALA A 66 29.53 26.85 -99.96
C ALA A 66 30.17 26.41 -98.64
N SER A 67 29.46 25.64 -97.83
CA SER A 67 29.95 25.11 -96.55
C SER A 67 30.21 23.61 -96.64
N LEU A 68 31.39 23.15 -96.21
CA LEU A 68 31.70 21.74 -96.00
C LEU A 68 31.62 21.44 -94.51
N THR A 69 30.80 20.47 -94.08
CA THR A 69 30.72 20.05 -92.67
C THR A 69 31.25 18.65 -92.48
N ILE A 70 32.26 18.48 -91.62
CA ILE A 70 32.68 17.18 -91.06
C ILE A 70 31.70 16.86 -89.92
N LEU A 71 31.25 15.60 -89.81
CA LEU A 71 30.37 15.17 -88.73
C LEU A 71 31.20 14.64 -87.56
N ALA A 72 30.71 14.89 -86.34
CA ALA A 72 31.31 14.42 -85.10
C ALA A 72 31.61 12.91 -85.11
N ASN A 73 32.86 12.60 -84.78
CA ASN A 73 33.59 11.33 -84.87
C ASN A 73 34.17 10.93 -83.49
N ASP A 74 34.91 9.83 -83.43
CA ASP A 74 35.76 9.42 -82.29
C ASP A 74 35.10 9.53 -80.91
N ASP A 75 33.88 8.99 -80.84
CA ASP A 75 32.99 9.04 -79.69
C ASP A 75 32.82 10.46 -79.11
N ALA A 76 32.72 11.50 -79.94
CA ALA A 76 32.48 12.91 -79.57
C ALA A 76 31.47 13.12 -78.42
N PHE A 77 30.39 12.35 -78.44
CA PHE A 77 29.30 12.37 -77.45
C PHE A 77 29.50 11.39 -76.29
N GLY A 78 30.51 10.54 -76.35
CA GLY A 78 31.18 9.94 -75.21
C GLY A 78 30.67 8.60 -74.69
N ILE A 79 31.54 7.95 -73.92
CA ILE A 79 31.32 6.62 -73.37
C ILE A 79 31.06 6.72 -71.86
N ILE A 80 29.84 6.40 -71.41
CA ILE A 80 29.39 6.53 -70.03
C ILE A 80 29.50 5.20 -69.28
N GLY A 81 30.10 5.20 -68.10
CA GLY A 81 30.06 4.06 -67.17
C GLY A 81 30.15 4.48 -65.71
N PHE A 82 29.92 3.54 -64.80
CA PHE A 82 30.20 3.72 -63.38
C PHE A 82 31.67 4.04 -63.15
N ASN A 83 31.93 4.97 -62.22
CA ASN A 83 33.27 5.40 -61.82
C ASN A 83 33.47 5.29 -60.31
N GLU A 84 32.92 4.22 -59.73
CA GLU A 84 33.19 3.79 -58.37
C GLU A 84 33.55 2.29 -58.36
N THR A 85 34.25 1.85 -57.32
CA THR A 85 34.59 0.45 -57.13
C THR A 85 33.40 -0.30 -56.55
N SER A 86 32.92 -1.34 -57.25
CA SER A 86 31.89 -2.24 -56.75
C SER A 86 32.46 -3.21 -55.68
N PRO A 87 31.70 -3.59 -54.62
CA PRO A 87 30.37 -3.11 -54.26
C PRO A 87 30.38 -1.79 -53.47
N LEU A 88 29.23 -1.11 -53.45
CA LEU A 88 28.98 0.12 -52.70
C LEU A 88 28.13 -0.15 -51.46
N MET A 89 28.57 0.28 -50.28
CA MET A 89 27.75 0.22 -49.08
C MET A 89 26.76 1.40 -48.99
N VAL A 90 25.52 1.11 -48.63
CA VAL A 90 24.45 2.08 -48.34
C VAL A 90 23.74 1.66 -47.06
N ASP A 91 23.63 2.55 -46.09
CA ASP A 91 23.21 2.23 -44.71
C ASP A 91 21.82 2.81 -44.46
N GLU A 92 20.82 1.94 -44.43
CA GLU A 92 19.40 2.27 -44.24
C GLU A 92 19.12 3.18 -43.04
N LEU A 93 19.82 2.97 -41.93
CA LEU A 93 19.36 3.36 -40.59
C LEU A 93 19.45 4.88 -40.32
N THR A 94 19.83 5.72 -41.31
CA THR A 94 19.87 7.21 -41.19
C THR A 94 19.51 7.90 -42.50
N ALA A 95 18.81 9.03 -42.40
CA ALA A 95 18.49 9.94 -43.52
C ALA A 95 19.69 10.58 -44.26
N GLN A 96 20.94 10.22 -43.91
CA GLN A 96 22.15 10.57 -44.65
C GLN A 96 22.92 9.34 -45.15
N GLY A 97 22.78 8.17 -44.49
CA GLY A 97 23.36 6.90 -44.93
C GLY A 97 22.49 6.18 -45.97
N ASN A 98 21.16 6.36 -45.90
CA ASN A 98 20.19 5.67 -46.74
C ASN A 98 20.24 6.18 -48.20
N THR A 99 20.75 7.39 -48.40
CA THR A 99 20.87 8.02 -49.72
C THR A 99 22.31 7.94 -50.21
N ARG A 100 22.52 7.29 -51.37
CA ARG A 100 23.86 7.15 -51.98
C ARG A 100 23.91 7.79 -53.36
N ASN A 101 24.79 8.78 -53.49
CA ASN A 101 25.21 9.32 -54.77
C ASN A 101 26.32 8.43 -55.37
N ILE A 102 26.07 7.84 -56.53
CA ILE A 102 27.02 7.02 -57.30
C ILE A 102 27.52 7.82 -58.49
N LYS A 103 28.85 7.95 -58.63
CA LYS A 103 29.48 8.68 -59.72
C LYS A 103 29.47 7.90 -61.04
N LEU A 104 29.02 8.56 -62.09
CA LEU A 104 29.18 8.14 -63.47
C LEU A 104 30.25 9.01 -64.14
N THR A 105 31.05 8.42 -65.04
CA THR A 105 32.05 9.14 -65.84
C THR A 105 31.86 8.89 -67.32
N ARG A 106 31.99 9.96 -68.08
CA ARG A 106 32.10 10.01 -69.55
C ARG A 106 33.59 9.92 -69.89
N LYS A 107 34.07 8.73 -70.25
CA LYS A 107 35.51 8.37 -70.31
C LYS A 107 36.25 8.97 -71.52
N ALA A 108 35.54 9.13 -72.63
CA ALA A 108 35.94 9.84 -73.84
C ALA A 108 34.76 10.76 -74.24
N GLY A 109 35.02 11.76 -75.11
CA GLY A 109 34.01 12.63 -75.72
C GLY A 109 33.13 13.44 -74.78
N LEU A 110 33.26 14.77 -74.78
CA LEU A 110 32.52 15.64 -73.85
C LEU A 110 31.53 16.58 -74.56
N LEU A 111 31.23 16.37 -75.83
CA LEU A 111 30.44 17.30 -76.64
C LEU A 111 28.95 17.03 -76.52
N GLY A 112 28.15 18.07 -76.30
CA GLY A 112 26.70 17.96 -76.13
C GLY A 112 26.28 17.41 -74.77
N ALA A 113 25.01 17.66 -74.42
CA ALA A 113 24.37 17.08 -73.25
C ALA A 113 23.82 15.68 -73.58
N VAL A 114 23.97 14.73 -72.66
CA VAL A 114 23.61 13.31 -72.84
C VAL A 114 23.00 12.76 -71.55
N GLN A 115 22.02 11.86 -71.67
CA GLN A 115 21.37 11.22 -70.53
C GLN A 115 21.63 9.71 -70.55
N VAL A 116 21.57 9.06 -69.39
CA VAL A 116 21.61 7.59 -69.26
C VAL A 116 20.60 7.12 -68.22
N SER A 117 19.90 6.02 -68.50
CA SER A 117 18.95 5.41 -67.56
C SER A 117 19.64 4.37 -66.68
N TRP A 118 19.07 4.04 -65.54
CA TRP A 118 19.57 2.99 -64.65
C TRP A 118 18.42 2.23 -63.97
N ARG A 119 18.67 0.96 -63.62
CA ARG A 119 17.69 0.08 -62.98
C ARG A 119 18.33 -0.98 -62.08
N VAL A 120 17.66 -1.35 -60.99
CA VAL A 120 17.97 -2.53 -60.16
C VAL A 120 17.50 -3.79 -60.89
N THR A 121 18.42 -4.71 -61.19
CA THR A 121 18.19 -5.89 -62.04
C THR A 121 18.24 -7.23 -61.30
N SER A 122 18.79 -7.28 -60.08
CA SER A 122 18.76 -8.45 -59.20
C SER A 122 18.94 -8.06 -57.73
N GLY A 123 18.40 -8.86 -56.80
CA GLY A 123 18.55 -8.75 -55.35
C GLY A 123 18.13 -10.05 -54.65
N PRO A 124 18.25 -10.16 -53.31
CA PRO A 124 17.74 -11.31 -52.55
C PRO A 124 16.20 -11.35 -52.49
N ASN A 125 15.56 -10.19 -52.51
CA ASN A 125 14.12 -9.96 -52.47
C ASN A 125 13.70 -9.07 -53.68
N ASN A 126 12.58 -8.35 -53.57
CA ASN A 126 12.15 -7.38 -54.58
C ASN A 126 12.58 -5.97 -54.16
N GLY A 127 13.47 -5.33 -54.93
CA GLY A 127 14.02 -4.00 -54.63
C GLY A 127 13.06 -2.79 -54.63
N LEU A 128 11.77 -2.98 -54.37
CA LEU A 128 10.82 -1.95 -53.90
C LEU A 128 10.43 -2.14 -52.42
N ASP A 129 10.85 -3.26 -51.83
CA ASP A 129 10.75 -3.52 -50.41
C ASP A 129 11.76 -2.58 -49.71
N ASP A 130 13.02 -2.56 -50.18
CA ASP A 130 14.17 -1.81 -49.59
C ASP A 130 14.54 -0.51 -50.31
N PHE A 131 14.14 -0.26 -51.57
CA PHE A 131 14.44 1.02 -52.24
C PHE A 131 13.19 1.85 -52.47
N VAL A 132 13.29 3.16 -52.21
CA VAL A 132 12.25 4.15 -52.54
C VAL A 132 11.96 4.19 -54.05
N ARG A 133 12.98 3.89 -54.88
CA ARG A 133 12.84 3.67 -56.32
C ARG A 133 13.88 2.67 -56.82
N ASN A 134 13.47 1.78 -57.72
CA ASN A 134 14.34 0.77 -58.32
C ASN A 134 14.86 1.14 -59.72
N SER A 135 14.61 2.37 -60.20
CA SER A 135 15.09 2.88 -61.49
C SER A 135 15.12 4.42 -61.54
N GLY A 136 15.81 4.98 -62.55
CA GLY A 136 15.88 6.42 -62.78
C GLY A 136 16.73 6.82 -63.99
N VAL A 137 17.00 8.12 -64.15
CA VAL A 137 17.79 8.72 -65.24
C VAL A 137 18.84 9.67 -64.65
N THR A 138 19.97 9.86 -65.35
CA THR A 138 21.09 10.73 -64.94
C THR A 138 21.62 11.54 -66.13
N ASP A 139 21.87 12.83 -65.91
CA ASP A 139 22.23 13.80 -66.95
C ASP A 139 23.71 14.21 -66.88
N PHE A 140 24.33 14.34 -68.05
CA PHE A 140 25.60 15.04 -68.27
C PHE A 140 25.35 16.26 -69.15
N GLN A 141 25.75 17.45 -68.71
CA GLN A 141 25.70 18.67 -69.50
C GLN A 141 26.83 18.72 -70.56
N ASP A 142 26.78 19.68 -71.50
CA ASP A 142 27.91 19.93 -72.43
C ASP A 142 29.21 20.14 -71.64
N LYS A 143 30.28 19.48 -72.09
CA LYS A 143 31.63 19.44 -71.49
C LYS A 143 31.71 18.84 -70.08
N GLN A 144 30.62 18.29 -69.55
CA GLN A 144 30.63 17.57 -68.27
C GLN A 144 31.14 16.14 -68.47
N ASN A 145 32.20 15.79 -67.74
CA ASN A 145 32.80 14.45 -67.77
C ASN A 145 32.37 13.53 -66.62
N THR A 146 31.68 14.08 -65.60
CA THR A 146 31.26 13.34 -64.41
C THR A 146 29.87 13.77 -63.97
N ALA A 147 28.99 12.81 -63.71
CA ALA A 147 27.64 13.01 -63.18
C ALA A 147 27.45 12.14 -61.93
N SER A 148 26.31 12.26 -61.25
CA SER A 148 25.98 11.41 -60.11
C SER A 148 24.51 11.02 -60.13
N LEU A 149 24.23 9.73 -60.00
CA LEU A 149 22.88 9.21 -59.79
C LEU A 149 22.67 9.00 -58.30
N SER A 150 21.47 9.28 -57.78
CA SER A 150 21.14 9.05 -56.37
C SER A 150 20.18 7.87 -56.23
N ILE A 151 20.54 6.91 -55.39
CA ILE A 151 19.62 5.89 -54.86
C ILE A 151 19.27 6.20 -53.42
N GLU A 152 18.10 5.73 -52.97
CA GLU A 152 17.61 5.90 -51.60
C GLU A 152 17.00 4.58 -51.12
N VAL A 153 17.58 4.06 -50.03
CA VAL A 153 17.10 2.91 -49.27
C VAL A 153 16.00 3.39 -48.32
N ARG A 154 14.95 2.57 -48.19
CA ARG A 154 13.78 2.80 -47.36
C ARG A 154 14.05 2.32 -45.94
N PRO A 155 13.95 3.19 -44.91
CA PRO A 155 14.03 2.75 -43.53
C PRO A 155 12.75 2.08 -43.07
N ASP A 156 12.85 0.89 -42.48
CA ASP A 156 11.80 0.32 -41.62
C ASP A 156 12.34 -0.27 -40.30
N ASN A 157 11.75 -1.36 -39.78
CA ASN A 157 12.06 -2.02 -38.51
C ASN A 157 12.05 -3.57 -38.66
N VAL A 158 12.26 -4.09 -39.88
CA VAL A 158 12.29 -5.53 -40.18
C VAL A 158 13.73 -6.03 -40.03
N ALA A 159 13.90 -7.17 -39.37
CA ALA A 159 15.24 -7.72 -39.11
C ALA A 159 15.82 -8.40 -40.36
N GLU A 160 16.88 -7.82 -40.95
CA GLU A 160 17.46 -8.32 -42.19
C GLU A 160 18.96 -8.62 -42.07
N ASN A 161 19.44 -9.49 -42.96
CA ASN A 161 20.87 -9.80 -43.08
C ASN A 161 21.51 -8.94 -44.19
N GLU A 162 22.83 -9.03 -44.39
CA GLU A 162 23.48 -8.24 -45.45
C GLU A 162 22.91 -8.61 -46.84
N GLU A 163 22.35 -7.62 -47.52
CA GLU A 163 21.71 -7.75 -48.81
C GLU A 163 22.61 -7.20 -49.94
N SER A 164 22.41 -7.66 -51.18
CA SER A 164 23.23 -7.26 -52.32
C SER A 164 22.42 -7.15 -53.61
N PHE A 165 22.35 -5.94 -54.16
CA PHE A 165 21.55 -5.58 -55.33
C PHE A 165 22.45 -5.16 -56.50
N THR A 166 22.09 -5.57 -57.72
CA THR A 166 22.81 -5.15 -58.94
C THR A 166 22.06 -4.02 -59.61
N LEU A 167 22.74 -2.90 -59.84
CA LEU A 167 22.27 -1.78 -60.65
C LEU A 167 22.92 -1.86 -62.03
N THR A 168 22.15 -1.61 -63.09
CA THR A 168 22.62 -1.63 -64.49
C THR A 168 22.28 -0.31 -65.19
N LEU A 169 23.20 0.23 -65.99
CA LEU A 169 22.98 1.38 -66.89
C LEU A 169 22.37 0.92 -68.22
N GLU A 170 21.39 1.66 -68.72
CA GLU A 170 20.71 1.36 -69.98
C GLU A 170 20.32 2.63 -70.75
N SER A 171 20.03 2.48 -72.04
CA SER A 171 19.46 3.52 -72.92
C SER A 171 20.14 4.91 -72.84
N PRO A 172 21.43 5.04 -73.23
CA PRO A 172 22.08 6.34 -73.36
C PRO A 172 21.48 7.17 -74.51
N THR A 173 21.45 8.49 -74.37
CA THR A 173 20.89 9.43 -75.36
C THR A 173 21.93 10.44 -75.86
N GLY A 174 21.56 11.27 -76.85
CA GLY A 174 22.43 12.34 -77.36
C GLY A 174 23.69 11.88 -78.09
N GLY A 175 23.75 10.62 -78.53
CA GLY A 175 24.89 10.03 -79.24
C GLY A 175 25.91 9.33 -78.33
N ALA A 176 25.74 9.39 -77.00
CA ALA A 176 26.58 8.63 -76.07
C ALA A 176 26.34 7.12 -76.16
N VAL A 177 27.33 6.34 -75.72
CA VAL A 177 27.24 4.88 -75.56
C VAL A 177 27.59 4.46 -74.13
N VAL A 178 27.10 3.30 -73.69
CA VAL A 178 27.44 2.75 -72.37
C VAL A 178 28.71 1.90 -72.46
N ASP A 179 29.61 2.06 -71.49
CA ASP A 179 30.80 1.22 -71.33
C ASP A 179 30.40 -0.16 -70.79
N THR A 180 30.42 -1.19 -71.64
CA THR A 180 30.10 -2.58 -71.27
C THR A 180 31.11 -3.24 -70.32
N SER A 181 32.14 -2.52 -69.86
CA SER A 181 33.03 -2.94 -68.76
C SER A 181 32.73 -2.25 -67.43
N ALA A 182 31.80 -1.28 -67.42
CA ALA A 182 31.40 -0.48 -66.27
C ALA A 182 29.91 -0.10 -66.32
N ASP A 183 29.08 -0.97 -66.90
CA ASP A 183 27.63 -0.82 -67.04
C ASP A 183 26.86 -1.33 -65.83
N GLN A 184 27.50 -2.10 -64.94
CA GLN A 184 26.92 -2.64 -63.72
C GLN A 184 27.69 -2.23 -62.46
N ILE A 185 26.97 -2.06 -61.35
CA ILE A 185 27.54 -1.89 -60.02
C ILE A 185 26.68 -2.61 -58.98
N ILE A 186 27.32 -3.19 -57.95
CA ILE A 186 26.62 -3.84 -56.84
C ILE A 186 26.48 -2.84 -55.69
N VAL A 187 25.31 -2.82 -55.07
CA VAL A 187 24.96 -2.06 -53.87
C VAL A 187 24.66 -3.04 -52.75
N ASN A 188 25.43 -2.97 -51.66
CA ASN A 188 25.21 -3.77 -50.46
C ASN A 188 24.52 -2.93 -49.39
N ILE A 189 23.44 -3.47 -48.83
CA ILE A 189 22.77 -2.94 -47.64
C ILE A 189 23.27 -3.78 -46.45
N PRO A 190 23.96 -3.19 -45.45
CA PRO A 190 24.38 -3.91 -44.26
C PRO A 190 23.19 -4.46 -43.49
N ALA A 191 23.39 -5.58 -42.78
CA ALA A 191 22.39 -6.10 -41.83
C ALA A 191 21.93 -5.01 -40.85
N ASN A 192 20.62 -4.89 -40.66
CA ASN A 192 19.91 -3.86 -39.91
C ASN A 192 19.07 -4.49 -38.76
N ASP A 193 18.45 -3.64 -37.93
CA ASP A 193 17.33 -3.98 -37.04
C ASP A 193 17.37 -5.33 -36.30
N ALA A 194 18.51 -5.66 -35.68
CA ALA A 194 18.66 -6.89 -34.90
C ALA A 194 17.57 -6.98 -33.81
N PRO A 195 16.72 -8.02 -33.82
CA PRO A 195 15.60 -8.12 -32.89
C PRO A 195 16.10 -8.22 -31.46
N LEU A 196 15.42 -7.53 -30.54
CA LEU A 196 15.77 -7.47 -29.13
C LEU A 196 14.49 -7.60 -28.30
N GLU A 197 14.46 -8.61 -27.42
CA GLU A 197 13.25 -9.02 -26.68
C GLU A 197 13.61 -9.74 -25.37
N PHE A 198 12.59 -10.04 -24.57
CA PHE A 198 12.69 -11.05 -23.52
C PHE A 198 12.28 -12.44 -24.08
N PRO A 199 13.09 -13.50 -23.95
CA PRO A 199 12.70 -14.86 -24.37
C PRO A 199 11.52 -15.45 -23.58
N LEU A 200 11.13 -14.82 -22.47
CA LEU A 200 10.02 -15.19 -21.60
C LEU A 200 9.25 -13.93 -21.21
N ASP A 201 7.93 -13.95 -21.39
CA ASP A 201 6.99 -12.92 -20.94
C ASP A 201 6.80 -12.92 -19.41
N GLN A 202 6.98 -14.08 -18.78
CA GLN A 202 6.89 -14.27 -17.34
C GLN A 202 8.03 -15.14 -16.77
N LEU A 203 8.57 -14.74 -15.62
CA LEU A 203 9.55 -15.49 -14.83
C LEU A 203 9.09 -15.59 -13.37
N THR A 204 9.05 -16.79 -12.82
CA THR A 204 8.59 -17.03 -11.43
C THR A 204 9.76 -17.46 -10.54
N VAL A 205 9.99 -16.73 -9.44
CA VAL A 205 11.11 -16.95 -8.51
C VAL A 205 10.66 -16.93 -7.04
N PRO A 206 11.27 -17.74 -6.15
CA PRO A 206 11.20 -17.51 -4.71
C PRO A 206 12.05 -16.29 -4.33
N GLU A 207 11.53 -15.45 -3.44
CA GLU A 207 12.23 -14.25 -2.94
C GLU A 207 13.58 -14.57 -2.27
N ASN A 208 13.66 -15.70 -1.56
CA ASN A 208 14.87 -16.15 -0.87
C ASN A 208 16.09 -16.44 -1.75
N GLN A 209 15.96 -16.33 -3.08
CA GLN A 209 17.08 -16.42 -4.00
C GLN A 209 18.00 -15.19 -3.97
N SER A 210 17.62 -14.10 -3.29
CA SER A 210 18.37 -12.82 -3.15
C SER A 210 18.59 -12.05 -4.45
N THR A 211 18.57 -12.72 -5.60
CA THR A 211 18.68 -12.13 -6.93
C THR A 211 17.87 -12.92 -7.94
N VAL A 212 17.28 -12.22 -8.91
CA VAL A 212 16.73 -12.81 -10.13
C VAL A 212 17.53 -12.37 -11.34
N GLU A 213 17.82 -13.30 -12.26
CA GLU A 213 18.47 -13.01 -13.54
C GLU A 213 17.46 -13.12 -14.68
N ILE A 214 17.12 -11.99 -15.32
CA ILE A 214 16.24 -11.93 -16.49
C ILE A 214 17.11 -11.96 -17.74
N GLU A 215 16.92 -12.94 -18.63
CA GLU A 215 17.64 -13.01 -19.91
C GLU A 215 17.00 -12.08 -20.95
N VAL A 216 17.83 -11.40 -21.73
CA VAL A 216 17.46 -10.59 -22.91
C VAL A 216 18.17 -11.19 -24.12
N SER A 217 17.41 -11.52 -25.15
CA SER A 217 17.95 -11.96 -26.46
C SER A 217 18.21 -10.76 -27.35
N ARG A 218 19.23 -10.89 -28.21
CA ARG A 218 19.50 -9.98 -29.32
C ARG A 218 19.93 -10.75 -30.56
N GLY A 219 19.40 -10.37 -31.72
CA GLY A 219 19.88 -10.84 -33.02
C GLY A 219 19.59 -12.31 -33.26
N LEU A 220 18.43 -12.79 -32.77
CA LEU A 220 17.93 -14.15 -32.92
C LEU A 220 16.53 -14.11 -33.54
N ASP A 221 16.27 -14.99 -34.49
CA ASP A 221 14.96 -15.22 -35.09
C ASP A 221 14.00 -15.89 -34.08
N ILE A 222 12.72 -16.02 -34.44
CA ILE A 222 11.63 -16.55 -33.60
C ILE A 222 11.85 -17.98 -33.07
N ASP A 223 12.85 -18.71 -33.58
CA ASP A 223 13.27 -20.01 -33.04
C ASP A 223 14.20 -19.89 -31.80
N GLY A 224 14.65 -18.67 -31.46
CA GLY A 224 15.54 -18.37 -30.34
C GLY A 224 16.98 -18.86 -30.50
N VAL A 225 17.39 -19.27 -31.72
CA VAL A 225 18.68 -19.92 -31.98
C VAL A 225 19.35 -19.43 -33.28
N THR A 226 18.58 -19.16 -34.33
CA THR A 226 19.07 -18.74 -35.65
C THR A 226 19.43 -17.25 -35.62
N PRO A 227 20.68 -16.85 -35.93
CA PRO A 227 21.05 -15.44 -35.94
C PRO A 227 20.41 -14.64 -37.09
N ILE A 228 19.94 -13.43 -36.79
CA ILE A 228 19.38 -12.47 -37.76
C ILE A 228 19.73 -11.03 -37.36
N GLY A 229 19.97 -10.15 -38.33
CA GLY A 229 20.45 -8.79 -38.07
C GLY A 229 21.93 -8.69 -37.65
N PRO A 230 22.45 -7.48 -37.35
CA PRO A 230 23.86 -7.20 -37.11
C PRO A 230 24.34 -7.64 -35.71
N ALA A 231 24.40 -8.97 -35.48
CA ALA A 231 24.90 -9.54 -34.23
C ALA A 231 26.40 -9.29 -33.97
N ASN A 232 27.20 -8.97 -35.00
CA ASN A 232 28.65 -8.79 -34.90
C ASN A 232 29.10 -7.43 -34.34
N GLU A 233 28.19 -6.46 -34.26
CA GLU A 233 28.46 -5.14 -33.69
C GLU A 233 27.98 -5.04 -32.25
N ALA A 234 28.59 -4.11 -31.50
CA ALA A 234 28.11 -3.77 -30.17
C ALA A 234 26.76 -3.02 -30.26
N ALA A 235 25.87 -3.32 -29.31
CA ALA A 235 24.55 -2.71 -29.21
C ALA A 235 24.19 -2.46 -27.75
N THR A 236 23.32 -1.50 -27.52
CA THR A 236 22.86 -1.10 -26.19
C THR A 236 21.33 -1.06 -26.14
N VAL A 237 20.76 -1.36 -24.99
CA VAL A 237 19.35 -1.10 -24.68
C VAL A 237 19.26 -0.62 -23.24
N ASP A 238 18.47 0.42 -22.98
CA ASP A 238 18.17 0.85 -21.62
C ASP A 238 17.05 -0.01 -21.05
N TRP A 239 17.09 -0.27 -19.74
CA TRP A 239 16.05 -0.97 -19.02
C TRP A 239 15.73 -0.28 -17.70
N TYR A 240 14.50 -0.47 -17.24
CA TYR A 240 14.05 -0.02 -15.92
C TYR A 240 12.96 -0.94 -15.37
N LEU A 241 12.80 -0.92 -14.04
CA LEU A 241 11.77 -1.67 -13.33
C LEU A 241 10.52 -0.81 -13.09
N VAL A 242 9.36 -1.46 -13.07
CA VAL A 242 8.06 -0.86 -12.73
C VAL A 242 7.37 -1.76 -11.72
N SER A 243 7.06 -1.23 -10.54
CA SER A 243 6.36 -1.95 -9.48
C SER A 243 4.97 -2.42 -9.91
N GLY A 244 4.59 -3.62 -9.48
CA GLY A 244 3.26 -4.20 -9.69
C GLY A 244 2.55 -4.32 -8.35
N SER A 245 2.29 -5.56 -7.90
CA SER A 245 1.99 -5.79 -6.48
C SER A 245 3.25 -5.85 -5.61
N ALA A 246 4.39 -6.25 -6.18
CA ALA A 246 5.71 -6.07 -5.56
C ALA A 246 6.18 -4.63 -5.79
N HIS A 247 6.70 -4.01 -4.74
CA HIS A 247 7.11 -2.63 -4.58
C HIS A 247 8.63 -2.50 -4.41
N ALA A 248 9.21 -1.53 -5.13
CA ALA A 248 10.62 -1.23 -5.00
C ALA A 248 10.98 -0.73 -3.59
N GLY A 249 12.10 -1.22 -3.05
CA GLY A 249 12.59 -0.92 -1.71
C GLY A 249 11.97 -1.76 -0.59
N LYS A 250 10.99 -2.63 -0.90
CA LYS A 250 10.46 -3.63 0.02
C LYS A 250 10.83 -5.04 -0.38
N ASP A 251 10.47 -5.44 -1.60
CA ASP A 251 10.53 -6.85 -2.06
C ASP A 251 11.60 -7.03 -3.15
N TYR A 252 11.97 -5.93 -3.82
CA TYR A 252 13.13 -5.84 -4.72
C TYR A 252 13.80 -4.47 -4.64
N VAL A 253 15.09 -4.39 -5.00
CA VAL A 253 15.82 -3.11 -5.08
C VAL A 253 15.53 -2.45 -6.43
N ASP A 254 15.13 -1.18 -6.41
CA ASP A 254 14.86 -0.43 -7.65
C ASP A 254 16.08 -0.40 -8.58
N GLY A 255 15.83 -0.40 -9.90
CA GLY A 255 16.86 -0.65 -10.89
C GLY A 255 16.55 -0.03 -12.24
N SER A 256 17.57 0.60 -12.81
CA SER A 256 17.64 0.94 -14.22
C SER A 256 19.09 0.92 -14.69
N GLY A 257 19.31 0.80 -16.00
CA GLY A 257 20.65 0.86 -16.57
C GLY A 257 20.68 0.52 -18.05
N THR A 258 21.88 0.56 -18.63
CA THR A 258 22.10 0.23 -20.05
C THR A 258 22.74 -1.15 -20.17
N LEU A 259 22.07 -2.07 -20.85
CA LEU A 259 22.56 -3.41 -21.15
C LEU A 259 23.36 -3.36 -22.46
N THR A 260 24.66 -3.61 -22.39
CA THR A 260 25.56 -3.60 -23.57
C THR A 260 25.86 -5.01 -24.04
N PHE A 261 25.43 -5.36 -25.24
CA PHE A 261 25.89 -6.53 -25.99
C PHE A 261 27.20 -6.18 -26.71
N GLN A 262 28.26 -6.98 -26.52
CA GLN A 262 29.46 -6.91 -27.36
C GLN A 262 29.21 -7.63 -28.69
N GLY A 263 30.05 -7.36 -29.69
CA GLY A 263 29.98 -8.06 -30.98
C GLY A 263 30.06 -9.58 -30.83
N GLY A 264 29.06 -10.29 -31.34
CA GLY A 264 28.89 -11.74 -31.22
C GLY A 264 28.12 -12.21 -29.98
N GLU A 265 27.72 -11.34 -29.06
CA GLU A 265 26.84 -11.69 -27.94
C GLU A 265 25.37 -11.58 -28.35
N THR A 266 24.63 -12.70 -28.31
CA THR A 266 23.19 -12.77 -28.61
C THR A 266 22.30 -12.92 -27.39
N LYS A 267 22.88 -13.09 -26.20
CA LYS A 267 22.18 -13.22 -24.92
C LYS A 267 22.92 -12.45 -23.83
N LYS A 268 22.19 -11.66 -23.04
CA LYS A 268 22.66 -10.99 -21.83
C LYS A 268 21.66 -11.21 -20.70
N LYS A 269 22.07 -10.91 -19.47
CA LYS A 269 21.19 -10.97 -18.30
C LYS A 269 21.17 -9.66 -17.55
N ILE A 270 20.00 -9.30 -17.06
CA ILE A 270 19.77 -8.22 -16.10
C ILE A 270 19.59 -8.88 -14.73
N THR A 271 20.41 -8.48 -13.76
CA THR A 271 20.34 -9.00 -12.39
C THR A 271 19.63 -7.98 -11.49
N VAL A 272 18.46 -8.34 -10.99
CA VAL A 272 17.71 -7.56 -9.98
C VAL A 272 17.94 -8.18 -8.61
N GLN A 273 18.20 -7.36 -7.59
CA GLN A 273 18.30 -7.83 -6.21
C GLN A 273 16.90 -7.95 -5.61
N LEU A 274 16.60 -9.11 -5.03
CA LEU A 274 15.39 -9.36 -4.25
C LEU A 274 15.68 -9.11 -2.77
N ILE A 275 14.71 -8.55 -2.06
CA ILE A 275 14.83 -8.23 -0.64
C ILE A 275 13.99 -9.27 0.11
N ASN A 276 14.64 -10.27 0.69
CA ASN A 276 13.95 -11.23 1.56
C ASN A 276 13.79 -10.63 2.96
N ASP A 277 12.57 -10.59 3.49
CA ASP A 277 12.32 -10.21 4.87
C ASP A 277 11.72 -11.35 5.75
N ASN A 278 10.71 -11.11 6.60
CA ASN A 278 9.96 -12.13 7.34
C ASN A 278 8.47 -11.77 7.44
N ILE A 279 7.97 -10.90 6.54
CA ILE A 279 6.57 -10.52 6.43
C ILE A 279 5.89 -11.58 5.56
N PRO A 280 4.74 -12.14 5.98
CA PRO A 280 4.08 -13.15 5.16
C PRO A 280 3.37 -12.50 3.96
N GLU A 281 3.80 -12.80 2.73
CA GLU A 281 3.20 -12.26 1.49
C GLU A 281 2.50 -13.31 0.62
N GLN A 282 1.62 -12.82 -0.28
CA GLN A 282 1.00 -13.62 -1.32
C GLN A 282 1.91 -13.71 -2.56
N ALA A 283 1.41 -14.21 -3.69
CA ALA A 283 2.17 -14.18 -4.94
C ALA A 283 2.16 -12.74 -5.48
N GLU A 284 3.34 -12.12 -5.55
CA GLU A 284 3.49 -10.72 -5.98
C GLU A 284 4.20 -10.60 -7.32
N ASN A 285 4.18 -9.42 -7.95
CA ASN A 285 4.86 -9.21 -9.23
C ASN A 285 5.36 -7.79 -9.45
N PHE A 286 6.41 -7.66 -10.25
CA PHE A 286 6.88 -6.42 -10.86
C PHE A 286 7.20 -6.66 -12.34
N THR A 287 7.36 -5.59 -13.12
CA THR A 287 7.71 -5.69 -14.55
C THR A 287 9.03 -5.01 -14.87
N ILE A 288 9.70 -5.49 -15.91
CA ILE A 288 10.92 -4.91 -16.46
C ILE A 288 10.69 -4.53 -17.92
N HIS A 289 11.10 -3.32 -18.29
CA HIS A 289 10.82 -2.69 -19.59
C HIS A 289 12.11 -2.42 -20.33
N LEU A 290 12.14 -2.69 -21.63
CA LEU A 290 13.24 -2.35 -22.55
C LEU A 290 12.89 -1.09 -23.34
N VAL A 291 13.81 -0.13 -23.39
CA VAL A 291 13.66 1.16 -24.09
C VAL A 291 15.00 1.63 -24.67
N ASN A 292 14.99 2.64 -25.54
CA ASN A 292 16.20 3.28 -26.10
C ASN A 292 17.23 2.29 -26.67
N ALA A 293 16.80 1.32 -27.49
CA ALA A 293 17.75 0.46 -28.19
C ALA A 293 18.67 1.29 -29.12
N SER A 294 19.91 0.84 -29.29
CA SER A 294 20.84 1.42 -30.25
C SER A 294 20.34 1.22 -31.68
N ARG A 295 20.71 2.15 -32.57
CA ARG A 295 20.34 2.19 -34.00
C ARG A 295 20.42 0.85 -34.77
N ASN A 296 21.26 -0.09 -34.33
CA ASN A 296 21.45 -1.42 -34.93
C ASN A 296 20.69 -2.54 -34.18
N ALA A 297 19.61 -2.20 -33.47
CA ALA A 297 18.75 -3.14 -32.75
C ALA A 297 17.32 -2.58 -32.61
N TYR A 298 16.32 -3.45 -32.80
CA TYR A 298 14.91 -3.10 -32.71
C TYR A 298 14.23 -3.87 -31.58
N ILE A 299 13.45 -3.17 -30.74
CA ILE A 299 12.73 -3.79 -29.60
C ILE A 299 11.43 -4.40 -30.12
N MET A 300 11.36 -5.72 -30.16
CA MET A 300 10.15 -6.44 -30.59
C MET A 300 9.35 -6.99 -29.39
N PRO A 301 8.03 -7.21 -29.53
CA PRO A 301 7.24 -7.82 -28.46
C PRO A 301 7.64 -9.29 -28.22
N PRO A 302 7.92 -9.70 -26.98
CA PRO A 302 7.75 -8.95 -25.73
C PRO A 302 8.97 -8.12 -25.32
N GLY A 303 8.84 -6.79 -25.40
CA GLY A 303 9.79 -5.81 -24.83
C GLY A 303 9.56 -5.52 -23.33
N ILE A 304 8.62 -6.26 -22.70
CA ILE A 304 8.29 -6.19 -21.27
C ILE A 304 8.21 -7.62 -20.75
N ALA A 305 8.86 -7.91 -19.62
CA ALA A 305 8.72 -9.17 -18.90
C ALA A 305 8.20 -8.96 -17.48
N THR A 306 7.43 -9.92 -16.97
CA THR A 306 6.85 -9.91 -15.63
C THR A 306 7.61 -10.86 -14.72
N VAL A 307 8.16 -10.37 -13.62
CA VAL A 307 8.74 -11.22 -12.57
C VAL A 307 7.67 -11.46 -11.50
N VAL A 308 7.38 -12.72 -11.20
CA VAL A 308 6.46 -13.15 -10.14
C VAL A 308 7.25 -13.69 -8.96
N LEU A 309 7.06 -13.09 -7.79
CA LEU A 309 7.56 -13.58 -6.52
C LEU A 309 6.60 -14.64 -5.97
N LEU A 310 7.13 -15.81 -5.62
CA LEU A 310 6.34 -16.88 -5.00
C LEU A 310 5.99 -16.54 -3.55
N PRO A 311 4.80 -16.96 -3.06
CA PRO A 311 4.43 -16.75 -1.66
C PRO A 311 5.44 -17.38 -0.70
N ASN A 312 5.76 -16.63 0.34
CA ASN A 312 6.87 -16.85 1.28
C ASN A 312 6.36 -16.93 2.74
N ASP A 313 7.30 -16.90 3.67
CA ASP A 313 7.18 -16.55 5.10
C ASP A 313 5.93 -17.00 5.86
N ASP A 314 5.52 -18.24 5.58
CA ASP A 314 4.35 -18.89 6.15
C ASP A 314 3.06 -18.03 6.04
N GLN A 315 2.75 -17.51 4.84
CA GLN A 315 1.52 -16.72 4.56
C GLN A 315 0.21 -17.33 5.09
N HIS A 316 0.12 -18.66 5.16
CA HIS A 316 -1.05 -19.36 5.70
C HIS A 316 -0.99 -19.58 7.21
N GLY A 317 0.16 -19.35 7.84
CA GLY A 317 0.35 -19.34 9.28
C GLY A 317 0.94 -20.61 9.88
N ILE A 318 1.50 -20.44 11.07
CA ILE A 318 2.03 -21.50 11.92
C ILE A 318 1.04 -21.71 13.06
N ILE A 319 0.52 -22.94 13.17
CA ILE A 319 -0.43 -23.33 14.19
C ILE A 319 0.29 -23.81 15.45
N SER A 320 -0.09 -23.28 16.61
CA SER A 320 0.46 -23.68 17.91
C SER A 320 -0.53 -23.51 19.08
N PHE A 321 -0.25 -24.19 20.18
CA PHE A 321 -0.90 -23.98 21.47
C PHE A 321 -0.25 -22.83 22.26
N ASP A 322 -1.08 -22.12 23.03
CA ASP A 322 -0.70 -21.11 24.03
C ASP A 322 0.04 -21.67 25.27
N GLN A 323 0.18 -20.90 26.35
CA GLN A 323 0.75 -21.40 27.61
C GLN A 323 -0.21 -22.37 28.36
N TYR A 324 0.32 -23.56 28.65
CA TYR A 324 -0.29 -24.67 29.40
C TYR A 324 0.71 -25.14 30.49
N PRO A 325 0.30 -25.83 31.57
CA PRO A 325 -0.96 -26.56 31.76
C PRO A 325 -2.16 -25.75 32.28
N ARG A 326 -3.36 -26.33 32.10
CA ARG A 326 -4.60 -25.95 32.80
C ARG A 326 -4.94 -26.98 33.88
N ILE A 327 -5.72 -26.58 34.89
CA ILE A 327 -6.27 -27.46 35.92
C ILE A 327 -7.80 -27.30 35.88
N LEU A 328 -8.50 -28.42 35.71
CA LEU A 328 -9.95 -28.54 35.79
C LEU A 328 -10.33 -29.23 37.10
N ASP A 329 -11.50 -28.90 37.61
CA ASP A 329 -11.99 -29.38 38.89
C ASP A 329 -13.50 -29.64 38.74
N GLU A 330 -13.91 -30.87 39.02
CA GLU A 330 -15.25 -31.38 38.79
C GLU A 330 -16.28 -30.85 39.79
N ASP A 331 -15.86 -30.70 41.04
CA ASP A 331 -16.67 -30.32 42.19
C ASP A 331 -16.96 -28.80 42.25
N THR A 332 -16.40 -28.02 41.32
CA THR A 332 -16.43 -26.55 41.35
C THR A 332 -16.82 -25.93 40.00
N GLY A 333 -16.96 -24.59 39.99
CA GLY A 333 -17.17 -23.84 38.75
C GLY A 333 -16.02 -23.91 37.72
N ALA A 334 -14.88 -24.56 38.05
CA ALA A 334 -13.72 -24.71 37.17
C ALA A 334 -13.76 -25.99 36.30
N ARG A 335 -14.95 -26.57 36.12
CA ARG A 335 -15.20 -27.80 35.33
C ARG A 335 -14.95 -27.67 33.82
N THR A 336 -14.89 -26.45 33.29
CA THR A 336 -14.64 -26.16 31.87
C THR A 336 -13.35 -25.37 31.68
N GLY A 337 -12.43 -25.90 30.87
CA GLY A 337 -11.20 -25.22 30.45
C GLY A 337 -11.29 -24.73 29.01
N THR A 338 -10.94 -23.47 28.77
CA THR A 338 -10.80 -22.95 27.41
C THR A 338 -9.37 -23.16 26.91
N PHE A 339 -9.24 -23.84 25.78
CA PHE A 339 -7.98 -24.07 25.07
C PHE A 339 -7.88 -23.11 23.90
N TYR A 340 -6.84 -22.28 23.91
CA TYR A 340 -6.49 -21.34 22.86
C TYR A 340 -5.45 -21.94 21.91
N VAL A 341 -5.65 -21.73 20.62
CA VAL A 341 -4.79 -22.14 19.50
C VAL A 341 -4.48 -20.89 18.69
N ASN A 342 -3.20 -20.59 18.54
CA ASN A 342 -2.69 -19.45 17.80
C ASN A 342 -2.35 -19.84 16.36
N ARG A 343 -2.49 -18.87 15.47
CA ARG A 343 -2.04 -18.87 14.07
C ARG A 343 -1.07 -17.70 13.92
N SER A 344 0.22 -17.96 14.12
CA SER A 344 1.30 -16.95 14.01
C SER A 344 1.87 -16.91 12.59
N ALA A 345 2.78 -15.96 12.31
CA ALA A 345 3.18 -15.58 10.95
C ALA A 345 1.95 -15.08 10.14
N GLY A 346 1.57 -15.75 9.05
CA GLY A 346 0.49 -15.31 8.16
C GLY A 346 -0.93 -15.74 8.55
N THR A 347 -1.91 -14.97 8.07
CA THR A 347 -3.36 -15.24 8.28
C THR A 347 -4.14 -15.38 6.97
N PHE A 348 -3.46 -15.60 5.83
CA PHE A 348 -4.10 -15.68 4.52
C PHE A 348 -4.82 -17.01 4.28
N GLY A 349 -6.06 -16.95 3.80
CA GLY A 349 -6.88 -18.11 3.45
C GLY A 349 -7.48 -18.86 4.65
N ASP A 350 -8.48 -19.70 4.34
CA ASP A 350 -9.15 -20.58 5.31
C ASP A 350 -8.25 -21.74 5.74
N VAL A 351 -8.08 -21.93 7.05
CA VAL A 351 -7.27 -23.00 7.63
C VAL A 351 -8.09 -23.81 8.63
N THR A 352 -8.14 -25.13 8.47
CA THR A 352 -8.79 -26.01 9.44
C THR A 352 -7.78 -26.74 10.31
N VAL A 353 -8.05 -26.85 11.60
CA VAL A 353 -7.20 -27.60 12.55
C VAL A 353 -8.07 -28.57 13.34
N SER A 354 -7.79 -29.87 13.28
CA SER A 354 -8.45 -30.87 14.13
C SER A 354 -7.74 -31.00 15.46
N TRP A 355 -8.49 -31.03 16.56
CA TRP A 355 -7.98 -31.31 17.90
C TRP A 355 -8.63 -32.55 18.49
N LYS A 356 -7.92 -33.24 19.38
CA LYS A 356 -8.42 -34.40 20.15
C LYS A 356 -7.77 -34.49 21.52
N ILE A 357 -8.54 -34.96 22.51
CA ILE A 357 -8.02 -35.31 23.83
C ILE A 357 -7.40 -36.72 23.76
N LEU A 358 -6.29 -36.91 24.46
CA LEU A 358 -5.54 -38.15 24.56
C LEU A 358 -5.28 -38.53 26.02
N ASP A 359 -4.92 -39.81 26.17
CA ASP A 359 -4.63 -40.55 27.39
C ASP A 359 -5.83 -40.86 28.30
N GLY A 360 -5.81 -42.05 28.91
CA GLY A 360 -6.94 -42.59 29.68
C GLY A 360 -8.20 -42.93 28.86
N ASP A 361 -9.32 -43.11 29.54
CA ASP A 361 -10.65 -43.08 28.91
C ASP A 361 -11.15 -41.64 28.91
N VAL A 362 -11.15 -41.02 27.73
CA VAL A 362 -11.61 -39.65 27.52
C VAL A 362 -13.13 -39.58 27.33
N SER A 363 -13.80 -40.70 27.03
CA SER A 363 -15.20 -40.72 26.59
C SER A 363 -16.19 -40.68 27.75
N SER A 364 -15.83 -41.30 28.87
CA SER A 364 -16.56 -41.24 30.14
C SER A 364 -16.30 -39.94 30.90
N VAL A 365 -15.12 -39.31 30.73
CA VAL A 365 -14.68 -38.15 31.52
C VAL A 365 -15.06 -36.80 30.89
N PHE A 366 -15.08 -36.67 29.56
CA PHE A 366 -15.29 -35.37 28.89
C PHE A 366 -16.60 -35.30 28.10
N GLU A 367 -17.21 -34.11 28.09
CA GLU A 367 -18.38 -33.83 27.24
C GLU A 367 -18.01 -33.84 25.74
N THR A 368 -16.82 -33.34 25.41
CA THR A 368 -16.28 -33.25 24.04
C THR A 368 -14.85 -33.78 23.98
N THR A 369 -14.59 -34.79 23.15
CA THR A 369 -13.28 -35.46 23.07
C THR A 369 -12.45 -35.05 21.85
N SER A 370 -13.05 -34.38 20.87
CA SER A 370 -12.39 -33.89 19.64
C SER A 370 -13.25 -32.84 18.95
N GLY A 371 -12.63 -32.06 18.07
CA GLY A 371 -13.31 -31.04 17.27
C GLY A 371 -12.45 -30.51 16.12
N VAL A 372 -12.99 -29.54 15.38
CA VAL A 372 -12.29 -28.88 14.27
C VAL A 372 -12.47 -27.37 14.41
N LEU A 373 -11.35 -26.66 14.53
CA LEU A 373 -11.28 -25.21 14.40
C LEU A 373 -11.22 -24.82 12.92
N ARG A 374 -11.79 -23.67 12.57
CA ARG A 374 -11.75 -23.08 11.23
C ARG A 374 -11.35 -21.62 11.37
N PHE A 375 -10.10 -21.31 11.07
CA PHE A 375 -9.59 -19.95 10.95
C PHE A 375 -10.00 -19.42 9.59
N SER A 376 -10.79 -18.35 9.57
CA SER A 376 -11.08 -17.57 8.38
C SER A 376 -9.88 -16.66 8.04
N PRO A 377 -9.83 -16.03 6.85
CA PRO A 377 -8.79 -15.07 6.53
C PRO A 377 -8.75 -13.91 7.54
N GLY A 378 -7.58 -13.65 8.13
CA GLY A 378 -7.39 -12.64 9.18
C GLY A 378 -7.50 -13.16 10.63
N ASP A 379 -8.01 -14.37 10.88
CA ASP A 379 -8.07 -14.94 12.23
C ASP A 379 -6.66 -15.33 12.72
N SER A 380 -6.19 -14.71 13.82
CA SER A 380 -4.87 -14.97 14.43
C SER A 380 -4.90 -15.95 15.61
N HIS A 381 -6.06 -16.18 16.21
CA HIS A 381 -6.25 -17.09 17.34
C HIS A 381 -7.71 -17.57 17.38
N LEU A 382 -7.92 -18.82 17.82
CA LEU A 382 -9.24 -19.38 18.10
C LEU A 382 -9.18 -20.19 19.39
N SER A 383 -10.36 -20.44 19.98
CA SER A 383 -10.44 -21.27 21.18
C SER A 383 -11.59 -22.27 21.14
N PHE A 384 -11.46 -23.32 21.94
CA PHE A 384 -12.51 -24.30 22.17
C PHE A 384 -12.59 -24.67 23.67
N PRO A 385 -13.79 -24.91 24.20
CA PRO A 385 -13.95 -25.42 25.55
C PRO A 385 -13.71 -26.94 25.61
N VAL A 386 -13.18 -27.40 26.73
CA VAL A 386 -13.16 -28.80 27.17
C VAL A 386 -13.84 -28.84 28.54
N THR A 387 -14.95 -29.55 28.64
CA THR A 387 -15.72 -29.69 29.89
C THR A 387 -15.59 -31.11 30.44
N VAL A 388 -15.18 -31.22 31.70
CA VAL A 388 -15.25 -32.47 32.48
C VAL A 388 -16.74 -32.74 32.77
N ARG A 389 -17.17 -34.00 32.71
CA ARG A 389 -18.50 -34.39 33.19
C ARG A 389 -18.51 -34.30 34.71
N ALA A 390 -19.68 -34.11 35.31
CA ALA A 390 -19.84 -34.25 36.75
C ALA A 390 -20.63 -35.53 36.99
N ASP A 391 -20.14 -36.42 37.84
CA ASP A 391 -20.93 -37.51 38.39
C ASP A 391 -20.91 -37.57 39.93
N SER A 392 -20.52 -38.69 40.52
CA SER A 392 -20.44 -38.89 41.98
C SER A 392 -19.47 -40.03 42.35
N VAL A 393 -18.46 -40.29 41.51
CA VAL A 393 -17.49 -41.38 41.64
C VAL A 393 -16.15 -40.76 42.07
N PRO A 394 -15.55 -41.20 43.19
CA PRO A 394 -14.28 -40.60 43.61
C PRO A 394 -13.10 -41.03 42.72
N GLU A 395 -12.52 -40.09 41.96
CA GLU A 395 -11.27 -40.27 41.20
C GLU A 395 -10.06 -39.54 41.81
N GLU A 396 -8.87 -40.09 41.55
CA GLU A 396 -7.60 -39.42 41.83
C GLU A 396 -7.19 -38.48 40.68
N THR A 397 -6.44 -37.42 41.01
CA THR A 397 -5.89 -36.44 40.05
C THR A 397 -5.16 -37.10 38.88
N LYS A 398 -5.47 -36.66 37.65
CA LYS A 398 -4.99 -37.28 36.42
C LYS A 398 -4.61 -36.26 35.34
N GLU A 399 -3.57 -36.59 34.57
CA GLU A 399 -3.09 -35.80 33.44
C GLU A 399 -3.71 -36.28 32.11
N TYR A 400 -4.00 -35.32 31.24
CA TYR A 400 -4.52 -35.49 29.90
C TYR A 400 -3.82 -34.53 28.94
N TYR A 401 -3.87 -34.81 27.63
CA TYR A 401 -3.27 -33.95 26.61
C TYR A 401 -4.30 -33.65 25.52
N VAL A 402 -4.39 -32.38 25.09
CA VAL A 402 -5.04 -32.06 23.81
C VAL A 402 -3.97 -32.00 22.72
N GLN A 403 -4.16 -32.70 21.60
CA GLN A 403 -3.24 -32.70 20.46
C GLN A 403 -3.88 -32.08 19.21
N LEU A 404 -3.14 -31.22 18.51
CA LEU A 404 -3.50 -30.69 17.18
C LEU A 404 -3.07 -31.65 16.04
N SER A 405 -3.86 -31.70 14.98
CA SER A 405 -3.71 -32.62 13.84
C SER A 405 -4.51 -32.15 12.62
N ASN A 406 -4.29 -32.77 11.46
CA ASN A 406 -5.01 -32.50 10.20
C ASN A 406 -5.13 -31.00 9.86
N ILE A 407 -3.99 -30.29 9.87
CA ILE A 407 -3.92 -28.90 9.44
C ILE A 407 -4.12 -28.88 7.92
N THR A 408 -5.03 -28.03 7.44
CA THR A 408 -5.28 -27.81 6.01
C THR A 408 -5.16 -26.32 5.66
N GLY A 409 -5.36 -25.94 4.40
CA GLY A 409 -5.32 -24.53 3.99
C GLY A 409 -3.91 -23.95 3.84
N GLY A 410 -2.89 -24.80 3.69
CA GLY A 410 -1.50 -24.40 3.49
C GLY A 410 -0.74 -24.01 4.77
N ALA A 411 -1.43 -23.85 5.91
CA ALA A 411 -0.79 -23.66 7.20
C ALA A 411 0.01 -24.90 7.62
N ARG A 412 1.04 -24.69 8.44
CA ARG A 412 1.84 -25.76 9.05
C ARG A 412 1.70 -25.75 10.57
N LEU A 413 1.96 -26.90 11.19
CA LEU A 413 2.03 -27.03 12.64
C LEU A 413 3.44 -26.66 13.13
N GLU A 414 3.55 -25.96 14.24
CA GLU A 414 4.86 -25.65 14.84
C GLU A 414 5.58 -26.94 15.28
N ASN A 415 6.91 -27.00 15.10
CA ASN A 415 7.71 -28.21 15.28
C ASN A 415 8.20 -28.43 16.73
N THR A 416 7.46 -27.96 17.73
CA THR A 416 7.77 -28.13 19.16
C THR A 416 6.67 -28.95 19.85
N LEU A 417 7.03 -29.92 20.69
CA LEU A 417 6.04 -30.79 21.34
C LEU A 417 5.01 -30.01 22.17
N SER A 418 5.41 -28.91 22.80
CA SER A 418 4.56 -27.98 23.55
C SER A 418 3.55 -27.24 22.68
N ALA A 419 3.89 -26.88 21.45
CA ALA A 419 2.96 -26.26 20.51
C ALA A 419 1.98 -27.26 19.89
N GLN A 420 2.37 -28.53 19.78
CA GLN A 420 1.53 -29.60 19.23
C GLN A 420 0.59 -30.24 20.27
N ARG A 421 0.96 -30.19 21.55
CA ARG A 421 0.26 -30.84 22.66
C ARG A 421 0.18 -29.94 23.89
N ALA A 422 -1.05 -29.62 24.28
CA ALA A 422 -1.37 -28.89 25.51
C ALA A 422 -1.67 -29.89 26.65
N PRO A 423 -0.81 -30.03 27.68
CA PRO A 423 -1.12 -30.81 28.87
C PRO A 423 -2.18 -30.09 29.73
N PHE A 424 -3.02 -30.87 30.41
CA PHE A 424 -3.91 -30.36 31.45
C PHE A 424 -4.22 -31.44 32.49
N TYR A 425 -4.65 -31.00 33.66
CA TYR A 425 -4.98 -31.87 34.79
C TYR A 425 -6.46 -31.80 35.11
N VAL A 426 -7.04 -32.93 35.50
CA VAL A 426 -8.30 -33.00 36.26
C VAL A 426 -7.90 -33.30 37.71
N ARG A 427 -8.33 -32.44 38.65
CA ARG A 427 -8.12 -32.60 40.10
C ARG A 427 -8.94 -33.80 40.63
N ASP A 428 -8.66 -34.28 41.84
CA ASP A 428 -9.51 -35.25 42.53
C ASP A 428 -10.94 -34.73 42.77
N SER A 429 -11.91 -35.62 42.53
CA SER A 429 -13.36 -35.46 42.64
C SER A 429 -13.92 -36.17 43.89
N ASP A 430 -15.15 -35.79 44.29
CA ASP A 430 -16.00 -36.51 45.25
C ASP A 430 -15.31 -36.91 46.59
N ASP A 431 -14.41 -36.05 47.05
CA ASP A 431 -13.64 -36.26 48.28
C ASP A 431 -12.92 -37.63 48.33
N VAL A 432 -12.21 -38.03 47.26
CA VAL A 432 -11.51 -39.32 47.15
C VAL A 432 -10.63 -39.71 48.36
N TYR A 433 -10.00 -38.73 49.00
CA TYR A 433 -9.19 -38.91 50.22
C TYR A 433 -9.96 -38.64 51.53
N GLY A 434 -11.20 -38.16 51.46
CA GLY A 434 -12.18 -38.14 52.55
C GLY A 434 -12.28 -36.87 53.38
N VAL A 435 -13.41 -36.73 54.09
CA VAL A 435 -13.75 -35.65 55.00
C VAL A 435 -13.73 -36.15 56.44
N PHE A 436 -13.02 -35.45 57.33
CA PHE A 436 -12.76 -35.89 58.70
C PHE A 436 -13.42 -34.99 59.74
N GLU A 437 -14.24 -35.57 60.63
CA GLU A 437 -14.89 -34.84 61.71
C GLU A 437 -15.13 -35.73 62.96
N PHE A 438 -15.54 -35.13 64.08
CA PHE A 438 -15.97 -35.91 65.24
C PHE A 438 -17.37 -36.50 65.03
N ASP A 439 -17.59 -37.72 65.52
CA ASP A 439 -18.91 -38.34 65.61
C ASP A 439 -19.82 -37.58 66.61
N ALA A 440 -21.12 -37.91 66.64
CA ALA A 440 -22.13 -37.24 67.45
C ALA A 440 -21.82 -37.25 68.96
N ASP A 441 -22.23 -36.21 69.71
CA ASP A 441 -21.83 -36.01 71.13
C ASP A 441 -22.11 -37.21 72.04
N TYR A 442 -23.14 -38.02 71.73
CA TYR A 442 -23.51 -39.20 72.51
C TYR A 442 -22.54 -40.39 72.35
N THR A 443 -21.67 -40.40 71.34
CA THR A 443 -20.60 -41.41 71.20
C THR A 443 -19.33 -41.01 71.95
N GLN A 444 -19.23 -39.74 72.34
CA GLN A 444 -18.12 -39.18 73.10
C GLN A 444 -18.40 -39.39 74.60
N LYS A 445 -17.48 -39.99 75.36
CA LYS A 445 -17.76 -40.40 76.75
C LYS A 445 -16.61 -40.07 77.71
N ILE A 446 -16.98 -39.60 78.90
CA ILE A 446 -16.11 -39.58 80.09
C ILE A 446 -16.35 -40.85 80.90
N ASN A 447 -15.28 -41.57 81.26
CA ASN A 447 -15.34 -42.83 82.01
C ASN A 447 -14.62 -42.65 83.36
N MET A 448 -15.40 -42.35 84.41
CA MET A 448 -14.87 -42.15 85.77
C MET A 448 -14.64 -43.47 86.53
N ASP A 449 -15.24 -44.57 86.08
CA ASP A 449 -15.15 -45.89 86.72
C ASP A 449 -13.91 -46.71 86.27
N SER A 450 -13.15 -46.23 85.27
CA SER A 450 -11.93 -46.89 84.80
C SER A 450 -10.70 -46.45 85.62
N VAL A 451 -9.65 -47.28 85.61
CA VAL A 451 -8.35 -46.98 86.25
C VAL A 451 -7.22 -47.24 85.23
N PRO A 452 -6.65 -46.21 84.59
CA PRO A 452 -6.94 -44.79 84.78
C PRO A 452 -8.31 -44.35 84.28
N ARG A 453 -8.75 -43.14 84.68
CA ARG A 453 -9.98 -42.52 84.17
C ARG A 453 -9.76 -42.12 82.71
N GLU A 454 -10.77 -42.28 81.85
CA GLU A 454 -10.59 -42.19 80.39
C GLU A 454 -11.61 -41.26 79.71
N LEU A 455 -11.21 -40.64 78.59
CA LEU A 455 -12.11 -40.05 77.60
C LEU A 455 -12.06 -40.90 76.33
N HIS A 456 -13.23 -41.12 75.72
CA HIS A 456 -13.36 -41.75 74.41
C HIS A 456 -13.79 -40.70 73.39
N LEU A 457 -13.00 -40.55 72.32
CA LEU A 457 -13.22 -39.63 71.21
C LEU A 457 -13.32 -40.42 69.88
N ASN A 458 -14.49 -40.45 69.26
CA ASN A 458 -14.70 -41.11 67.96
C ASN A 458 -14.61 -40.09 66.82
N ILE A 459 -13.72 -40.34 65.86
CA ILE A 459 -13.50 -39.54 64.64
C ILE A 459 -14.04 -40.35 63.44
N THR A 460 -14.84 -39.73 62.59
CA THR A 460 -15.38 -40.34 61.36
C THR A 460 -14.64 -39.84 60.11
N ARG A 461 -14.58 -40.70 59.09
CA ARG A 461 -14.12 -40.41 57.73
C ARG A 461 -15.27 -40.64 56.77
N MET A 462 -15.78 -39.57 56.18
CA MET A 462 -16.88 -39.57 55.20
C MET A 462 -16.36 -39.31 53.78
N GLY A 463 -17.14 -39.65 52.76
CA GLY A 463 -16.70 -39.59 51.36
C GLY A 463 -15.73 -40.72 51.02
N GLY A 464 -14.65 -40.40 50.33
CA GLY A 464 -13.66 -41.36 49.86
C GLY A 464 -12.77 -41.96 50.96
N LEU A 465 -12.41 -43.23 50.75
CA LEU A 465 -11.59 -44.04 51.65
C LEU A 465 -10.18 -44.33 51.10
N VAL A 466 -9.76 -43.64 50.04
CA VAL A 466 -8.48 -43.87 49.35
C VAL A 466 -7.33 -43.24 50.14
N GLY A 467 -6.20 -43.94 50.25
CA GLY A 467 -5.01 -43.43 50.93
C GLY A 467 -5.11 -43.33 52.46
N ASN A 468 -3.94 -43.28 53.10
CA ASN A 468 -3.80 -43.12 54.54
C ASN A 468 -3.77 -41.62 54.89
N VAL A 469 -4.44 -41.21 55.98
CA VAL A 469 -4.54 -39.80 56.38
C VAL A 469 -4.07 -39.61 57.82
N ALA A 470 -3.21 -38.61 58.04
CA ALA A 470 -2.93 -38.05 59.36
C ALA A 470 -4.01 -37.04 59.72
N VAL A 471 -4.57 -37.16 60.93
CA VAL A 471 -5.47 -36.18 61.54
C VAL A 471 -4.81 -35.66 62.82
N ASN A 472 -4.51 -34.37 62.88
CA ASN A 472 -3.89 -33.77 64.06
C ASN A 472 -4.96 -33.43 65.11
N LEU A 473 -4.79 -33.93 66.33
CA LEU A 473 -5.74 -33.83 67.43
C LEU A 473 -5.15 -33.00 68.59
N SER A 474 -5.93 -32.05 69.10
CA SER A 474 -5.62 -31.33 70.35
C SER A 474 -6.70 -31.62 71.39
N VAL A 475 -6.32 -31.97 72.62
CA VAL A 475 -7.26 -32.18 73.73
C VAL A 475 -6.80 -31.44 74.97
N VAL A 476 -7.68 -30.59 75.53
CA VAL A 476 -7.36 -29.69 76.66
C VAL A 476 -8.43 -29.74 77.74
N TYR A 477 -8.01 -29.68 79.01
CA TYR A 477 -8.91 -29.47 80.14
C TYR A 477 -9.21 -27.98 80.32
N ILE A 478 -10.49 -27.63 80.41
CA ILE A 478 -10.97 -26.25 80.50
C ILE A 478 -11.72 -26.05 81.82
N LEU A 479 -11.31 -25.04 82.58
CA LEU A 479 -11.93 -24.68 83.85
C LEU A 479 -13.27 -23.96 83.65
N PRO A 480 -14.21 -24.06 84.62
CA PRO A 480 -15.50 -23.38 84.52
C PRO A 480 -15.34 -21.88 84.28
N GLY A 481 -15.90 -21.36 83.18
CA GLY A 481 -15.84 -19.94 82.83
C GLY A 481 -14.51 -19.46 82.20
N SER A 482 -13.56 -20.37 81.97
CA SER A 482 -12.35 -20.10 81.18
C SER A 482 -12.52 -20.64 79.76
N ASN A 483 -11.82 -20.05 78.78
CA ASN A 483 -11.57 -20.65 77.47
C ASN A 483 -10.10 -21.10 77.30
N ILE A 484 -9.27 -20.86 78.33
CA ILE A 484 -7.84 -21.14 78.34
C ILE A 484 -7.61 -22.55 78.94
N PRO A 485 -6.77 -23.40 78.30
CA PRO A 485 -6.35 -24.69 78.84
C PRO A 485 -5.77 -24.59 80.26
N SER A 486 -6.09 -25.59 81.09
CA SER A 486 -5.60 -25.72 82.45
C SER A 486 -4.71 -26.95 82.59
N ASN A 487 -3.54 -26.76 83.23
CA ASN A 487 -2.60 -27.82 83.54
C ASN A 487 -2.93 -28.56 84.86
N GLU A 488 -4.09 -28.29 85.48
CA GLU A 488 -4.53 -29.00 86.71
C GLU A 488 -4.82 -30.48 86.49
N VAL A 489 -5.05 -30.90 85.24
CA VAL A 489 -5.32 -32.29 84.86
C VAL A 489 -4.37 -32.68 83.73
N SER A 490 -3.45 -33.59 84.03
CA SER A 490 -2.54 -34.17 83.03
C SER A 490 -3.29 -35.17 82.15
N LEU A 491 -3.18 -35.00 80.83
CA LEU A 491 -3.79 -35.84 79.80
C LEU A 491 -2.71 -36.52 78.94
N THR A 492 -2.95 -37.78 78.56
CA THR A 492 -2.07 -38.52 77.64
C THR A 492 -2.89 -39.04 76.45
N TYR A 493 -2.52 -38.63 75.24
CA TYR A 493 -3.17 -38.99 73.97
C TYR A 493 -2.17 -38.85 72.79
N PRO A 494 -2.47 -39.38 71.59
CA PRO A 494 -1.63 -39.18 70.40
C PRO A 494 -1.99 -37.86 69.69
N ASP A 495 -1.00 -36.97 69.49
CA ASP A 495 -1.19 -35.68 68.78
C ASP A 495 -1.53 -35.85 67.29
N VAL A 496 -1.18 -37.00 66.70
CA VAL A 496 -1.49 -37.37 65.31
C VAL A 496 -2.16 -38.73 65.29
N VAL A 497 -3.39 -38.78 64.78
CA VAL A 497 -4.18 -40.00 64.59
C VAL A 497 -4.02 -40.44 63.13
N SER A 498 -3.46 -41.63 62.90
CA SER A 498 -3.42 -42.23 61.56
C SER A 498 -4.72 -42.97 61.29
N ILE A 499 -5.36 -42.68 60.16
CA ILE A 499 -6.54 -43.41 59.67
C ILE A 499 -6.18 -44.05 58.34
N ASP A 500 -6.10 -45.38 58.35
CA ASP A 500 -5.67 -46.17 57.21
C ASP A 500 -6.73 -46.19 56.08
N ALA A 501 -6.28 -46.41 54.85
CA ALA A 501 -7.16 -46.58 53.69
C ALA A 501 -8.23 -47.67 53.94
N GLY A 502 -9.46 -47.40 53.52
CA GLY A 502 -10.61 -48.26 53.77
C GLY A 502 -11.29 -48.12 55.15
N SER A 503 -10.72 -47.34 56.08
CA SER A 503 -11.30 -47.14 57.43
C SER A 503 -12.23 -45.93 57.49
N SER A 504 -13.50 -46.13 57.88
CA SER A 504 -14.52 -45.06 57.98
C SER A 504 -14.62 -44.38 59.36
N SER A 505 -13.90 -44.87 60.37
CA SER A 505 -13.85 -44.25 61.70
C SER A 505 -12.62 -44.71 62.49
N SER A 506 -12.22 -43.92 63.50
CA SER A 506 -11.17 -44.28 64.45
C SER A 506 -11.51 -43.79 65.86
N LEU A 507 -11.34 -44.66 66.85
CA LEU A 507 -11.54 -44.36 68.27
C LEU A 507 -10.22 -43.98 68.93
N VAL A 508 -10.18 -42.80 69.55
CA VAL A 508 -9.03 -42.28 70.30
C VAL A 508 -9.36 -42.26 71.79
N THR A 509 -8.53 -42.92 72.60
CA THR A 509 -8.63 -42.90 74.07
C THR A 509 -7.65 -41.90 74.66
N VAL A 510 -8.14 -40.99 75.50
CA VAL A 510 -7.34 -40.03 76.27
C VAL A 510 -7.33 -40.46 77.73
N GLN A 511 -6.14 -40.59 78.32
CA GLN A 511 -5.97 -41.00 79.72
C GLN A 511 -5.93 -39.78 80.66
N ILE A 512 -6.61 -39.86 81.80
CA ILE A 512 -6.66 -38.85 82.88
C ILE A 512 -5.90 -39.40 84.10
N SER A 513 -5.04 -38.59 84.76
CA SER A 513 -4.27 -39.06 85.92
C SER A 513 -5.15 -39.50 87.11
N ASN A 514 -4.69 -40.50 87.87
CA ASN A 514 -5.47 -41.10 88.97
C ASN A 514 -5.67 -40.19 90.19
N ASP A 515 -4.80 -39.20 90.36
CA ASP A 515 -4.79 -38.21 91.44
C ASP A 515 -5.50 -36.90 91.07
N ALA A 516 -5.89 -36.70 89.80
CA ALA A 516 -6.54 -35.49 89.34
C ALA A 516 -7.84 -35.20 90.11
N PHE A 517 -7.92 -33.99 90.69
CA PHE A 517 -9.13 -33.46 91.32
C PHE A 517 -10.05 -32.90 90.24
N ILE A 518 -11.21 -33.51 90.01
CA ILE A 518 -12.08 -33.14 88.89
C ILE A 518 -13.15 -32.16 89.38
N LYS A 519 -13.09 -30.93 88.86
CA LYS A 519 -14.01 -29.84 89.22
C LYS A 519 -15.33 -29.92 88.46
N LEU A 520 -16.43 -29.79 89.20
CA LEU A 520 -17.78 -29.63 88.67
C LEU A 520 -17.87 -28.43 87.70
N ARG A 521 -18.63 -28.56 86.61
CA ARG A 521 -18.78 -27.56 85.50
C ARG A 521 -17.51 -27.28 84.68
N ALA A 522 -16.43 -28.03 84.87
CA ALA A 522 -15.31 -28.03 83.94
C ALA A 522 -15.67 -28.82 82.66
N ALA A 523 -14.83 -28.75 81.63
CA ALA A 523 -15.01 -29.51 80.40
C ALA A 523 -13.67 -29.97 79.82
N PHE A 524 -13.68 -31.04 79.02
CA PHE A 524 -12.60 -31.37 78.10
C PHE A 524 -12.99 -30.90 76.70
N LYS A 525 -12.16 -30.08 76.06
CA LYS A 525 -12.33 -29.67 74.65
C LYS A 525 -11.37 -30.50 73.79
N ALA A 526 -11.90 -31.13 72.74
CA ALA A 526 -11.12 -31.79 71.70
C ALA A 526 -11.31 -31.07 70.36
N GLU A 527 -10.25 -30.97 69.55
CA GLU A 527 -10.22 -30.21 68.29
C GLU A 527 -9.35 -30.89 67.23
N LEU A 528 -9.88 -31.03 66.02
CA LEU A 528 -9.15 -31.46 64.83
C LEU A 528 -8.51 -30.24 64.17
N THR A 529 -7.19 -30.22 64.09
CA THR A 529 -6.42 -29.00 63.74
C THR A 529 -5.82 -29.02 62.33
N ALA A 530 -5.56 -30.19 61.78
CA ALA A 530 -5.08 -30.37 60.40
C ALA A 530 -5.40 -31.79 59.91
N VAL A 531 -5.52 -31.96 58.60
CA VAL A 531 -5.47 -33.27 57.93
C VAL A 531 -4.47 -33.25 56.78
N SER A 532 -3.78 -34.37 56.57
CA SER A 532 -2.80 -34.50 55.48
C SER A 532 -2.63 -35.96 55.05
N LEU A 533 -2.51 -36.18 53.74
CA LEU A 533 -2.30 -37.51 53.17
C LEU A 533 -0.89 -38.05 53.52
N GLN A 534 -0.82 -39.22 54.15
CA GLN A 534 0.44 -39.87 54.53
C GLN A 534 1.00 -40.74 53.39
N GLY A 535 1.53 -40.09 52.35
CA GLY A 535 2.46 -40.66 51.37
C GLY A 535 1.95 -41.81 50.47
N GLY A 536 2.01 -41.62 49.15
CA GLY A 536 1.88 -42.72 48.18
C GLY A 536 0.84 -42.55 47.07
N ALA A 537 0.03 -41.49 47.10
CA ALA A 537 -0.78 -41.11 45.95
C ALA A 537 0.06 -40.34 44.91
N SER A 538 -0.48 -40.21 43.69
CA SER A 538 0.19 -39.84 42.45
C SER A 538 1.29 -38.77 42.54
N ALA A 539 2.36 -38.93 41.74
CA ALA A 539 3.45 -37.94 41.61
C ALA A 539 2.97 -36.52 41.22
N LEU A 540 1.75 -36.42 40.69
CA LEU A 540 1.06 -35.18 40.33
C LEU A 540 0.63 -34.31 41.53
N ILE A 541 0.60 -34.84 42.76
CA ILE A 541 0.15 -34.10 43.97
C ILE A 541 1.03 -32.87 44.29
N ASN A 542 2.30 -32.89 43.87
CA ASN A 542 3.19 -31.73 43.98
C ASN A 542 2.90 -30.64 42.93
N THR A 543 2.23 -30.99 41.84
CA THR A 543 1.89 -30.09 40.71
C THR A 543 0.47 -29.54 40.85
N VAL A 544 -0.47 -30.39 41.28
CA VAL A 544 -1.87 -30.04 41.55
C VAL A 544 -2.18 -30.44 42.98
N LYS A 545 -2.39 -29.44 43.84
CA LYS A 545 -2.84 -29.68 45.21
C LYS A 545 -4.24 -30.32 45.18
N PRO A 546 -4.45 -31.45 45.89
CA PRO A 546 -5.74 -32.13 45.88
C PRO A 546 -6.82 -31.36 46.66
N SER A 547 -8.08 -31.62 46.33
CA SER A 547 -9.28 -31.06 46.97
C SER A 547 -9.54 -31.71 48.33
N SER A 548 -9.14 -32.98 48.48
CA SER A 548 -9.22 -33.78 49.70
C SER A 548 -7.81 -34.26 50.15
N PRO A 549 -7.59 -34.74 51.39
CA PRO A 549 -8.53 -34.81 52.51
C PRO A 549 -8.80 -33.43 53.12
N LYS A 550 -10.00 -33.24 53.68
CA LYS A 550 -10.41 -31.97 54.32
C LYS A 550 -11.11 -32.18 55.67
N ILE A 551 -11.16 -31.15 56.50
CA ILE A 551 -11.86 -31.19 57.81
C ILE A 551 -13.34 -30.87 57.57
N GLY A 552 -14.24 -31.67 58.18
CA GLY A 552 -15.68 -31.47 58.13
C GLY A 552 -16.19 -30.36 59.06
N ASN A 553 -17.51 -30.19 59.12
CA ASN A 553 -18.13 -29.11 59.89
C ASN A 553 -17.99 -29.32 61.41
N ARG A 554 -17.77 -30.55 61.86
CA ARG A 554 -17.70 -30.92 63.28
C ARG A 554 -16.26 -31.14 63.76
N SER A 555 -15.44 -30.10 63.65
CA SER A 555 -14.02 -30.12 64.02
C SER A 555 -13.72 -29.95 65.52
N VAL A 556 -14.71 -29.60 66.36
CA VAL A 556 -14.55 -29.35 67.80
C VAL A 556 -15.67 -30.04 68.59
N VAL A 557 -15.33 -30.62 69.75
CA VAL A 557 -16.31 -31.19 70.71
C VAL A 557 -15.94 -30.88 72.17
N PHE A 558 -16.94 -30.80 73.04
CA PHE A 558 -16.81 -30.52 74.49
C PHE A 558 -17.48 -31.61 75.34
N LEU A 559 -16.75 -32.18 76.31
CA LEU A 559 -17.28 -33.14 77.29
C LEU A 559 -17.35 -32.50 78.69
N ASN A 560 -18.55 -32.25 79.21
CA ASN A 560 -18.79 -31.50 80.46
C ASN A 560 -18.86 -32.41 81.71
N ILE A 561 -18.32 -31.93 82.85
CA ILE A 561 -18.31 -32.63 84.15
C ILE A 561 -19.62 -32.42 84.95
N THR A 562 -20.26 -33.50 85.41
CA THR A 562 -21.49 -33.46 86.24
C THR A 562 -21.23 -33.65 87.75
N THR A 563 -22.28 -33.54 88.57
CA THR A 563 -22.18 -33.70 90.04
C THR A 563 -21.85 -35.12 90.51
N LYS A 564 -21.99 -36.14 89.64
CA LYS A 564 -21.55 -37.51 89.93
C LYS A 564 -20.08 -37.75 89.58
N ASP A 565 -19.48 -36.85 88.81
CA ASP A 565 -18.13 -36.97 88.26
C ASP A 565 -17.09 -36.16 89.05
N ALA A 566 -17.52 -35.43 90.08
CA ALA A 566 -16.74 -34.40 90.79
C ALA A 566 -16.47 -34.73 92.27
N ASN A 567 -15.38 -34.17 92.80
CA ASN A 567 -14.96 -34.34 94.21
C ASN A 567 -15.59 -33.28 95.15
N GLY A 568 -15.65 -33.57 96.46
CA GLY A 568 -16.34 -32.74 97.46
C GLY A 568 -15.48 -31.66 98.15
N GLU A 569 -16.06 -30.47 98.36
CA GLU A 569 -15.45 -29.34 99.09
C GLU A 569 -16.47 -28.68 100.05
N VAL A 570 -16.01 -28.18 101.21
CA VAL A 570 -16.87 -27.61 102.27
C VAL A 570 -16.40 -26.19 102.67
N GLY A 571 -17.29 -25.19 102.69
CA GLY A 571 -16.94 -23.82 103.06
C GLY A 571 -18.16 -22.95 103.30
N PHE A 572 -18.00 -21.66 103.55
CA PHE A 572 -19.13 -20.72 103.58
C PHE A 572 -19.94 -20.81 102.29
N SER A 573 -21.27 -20.66 102.41
CA SER A 573 -22.25 -20.72 101.30
C SER A 573 -21.90 -19.84 100.10
N THR A 574 -21.15 -18.78 100.39
CA THR A 574 -20.50 -17.89 99.45
C THR A 574 -19.00 -17.96 99.76
N ALA A 575 -18.17 -18.25 98.76
CA ALA A 575 -16.72 -18.18 98.95
C ALA A 575 -16.30 -16.74 99.27
N HIS A 576 -15.43 -16.54 100.25
CA HIS A 576 -15.14 -15.22 100.84
C HIS A 576 -16.42 -14.48 101.26
N GLN A 577 -17.30 -15.15 102.04
CA GLN A 577 -18.58 -14.59 102.48
C GLN A 577 -18.35 -13.26 103.21
N THR A 578 -18.56 -12.17 102.49
CA THR A 578 -18.38 -10.81 102.97
C THR A 578 -19.73 -10.31 103.45
N VAL A 579 -19.81 -9.87 104.71
CA VAL A 579 -20.98 -9.17 105.23
C VAL A 579 -20.54 -7.77 105.60
N SER A 580 -20.85 -6.83 104.72
CA SER A 580 -20.70 -5.42 104.99
C SER A 580 -21.87 -4.89 105.78
N VAL A 581 -21.59 -4.13 106.83
CA VAL A 581 -22.57 -3.42 107.64
C VAL A 581 -22.22 -1.94 107.67
N GLN A 582 -23.23 -1.11 107.51
CA GLN A 582 -23.11 0.31 107.83
C GLN A 582 -23.23 0.46 109.34
N GLU A 583 -22.39 1.30 109.91
CA GLU A 583 -22.46 1.63 111.33
C GLU A 583 -23.83 2.25 111.67
N PRO A 584 -24.53 1.77 112.71
CA PRO A 584 -25.85 2.27 113.02
C PRO A 584 -25.77 3.66 113.68
N ALA A 585 -26.29 4.69 113.00
CA ALA A 585 -26.39 6.04 113.54
C ALA A 585 -27.25 6.09 114.83
N GLY A 586 -26.59 6.07 115.99
CA GLY A 586 -27.21 6.09 117.32
C GLY A 586 -26.88 4.86 118.19
N PRO A 587 -27.37 4.80 119.43
CA PRO A 587 -26.75 3.99 120.50
C PRO A 587 -27.13 2.49 120.54
N SER A 588 -27.39 1.83 119.41
CA SER A 588 -27.95 0.46 119.37
C SER A 588 -27.23 -0.53 118.45
N SER A 589 -26.82 -1.68 118.99
CA SER A 589 -26.10 -2.76 118.29
C SER A 589 -26.87 -3.45 117.15
N LEU A 590 -26.13 -4.06 116.22
CA LEU A 590 -26.62 -4.85 115.07
C LEU A 590 -26.15 -6.32 115.15
N PHE A 591 -26.90 -7.27 114.56
CA PHE A 591 -26.54 -8.71 114.53
C PHE A 591 -26.48 -9.29 113.09
N VAL A 592 -25.53 -10.19 112.84
CA VAL A 592 -25.18 -10.76 111.51
C VAL A 592 -25.28 -12.30 111.50
N GLN A 593 -25.67 -12.89 110.36
CA GLN A 593 -25.82 -14.35 110.14
C GLN A 593 -24.98 -14.85 108.95
N LEU A 594 -24.33 -16.01 109.07
CA LEU A 594 -23.34 -16.55 108.12
C LEU A 594 -23.60 -18.03 107.74
N PRO A 595 -24.28 -18.31 106.61
CA PRO A 595 -24.51 -19.67 106.07
C PRO A 595 -23.27 -20.37 105.48
N VAL A 596 -23.16 -21.69 105.68
CA VAL A 596 -22.06 -22.61 105.31
C VAL A 596 -22.61 -23.76 104.44
N LYS A 597 -21.91 -24.17 103.37
CA LYS A 597 -22.32 -25.22 102.40
C LYS A 597 -21.23 -26.25 102.04
N ARG A 598 -21.61 -27.27 101.24
CA ARG A 598 -20.67 -28.20 100.57
C ARG A 598 -21.08 -28.60 99.15
N THR A 599 -20.12 -28.97 98.32
CA THR A 599 -20.31 -29.26 96.88
C THR A 599 -20.39 -30.75 96.50
N GLY A 600 -19.95 -31.65 97.39
CA GLY A 600 -20.09 -33.11 97.24
C GLY A 600 -20.92 -33.72 98.37
N THR A 601 -21.86 -34.61 98.04
CA THR A 601 -22.90 -35.06 98.98
C THR A 601 -22.79 -36.52 99.43
N ALA A 602 -21.73 -37.23 99.04
CA ALA A 602 -21.60 -38.69 99.18
C ALA A 602 -21.20 -39.20 100.59
N ALA A 603 -20.97 -38.32 101.56
CA ALA A 603 -20.52 -38.66 102.92
C ALA A 603 -21.10 -37.69 103.99
N ARG A 604 -20.62 -37.77 105.25
CA ARG A 604 -21.05 -36.97 106.43
C ARG A 604 -19.87 -36.15 106.99
N VAL A 605 -20.06 -34.87 107.40
CA VAL A 605 -18.95 -33.94 107.71
C VAL A 605 -19.20 -33.03 108.92
N VAL A 606 -18.16 -32.69 109.70
CA VAL A 606 -18.22 -31.78 110.89
C VAL A 606 -17.23 -30.62 110.74
N VAL A 607 -17.59 -29.39 111.17
CA VAL A 607 -16.80 -28.16 110.93
C VAL A 607 -16.70 -27.25 112.19
N HIS A 608 -15.56 -26.58 112.39
CA HIS A 608 -15.24 -25.74 113.58
C HIS A 608 -14.88 -24.29 113.20
N TRP A 609 -15.20 -23.28 114.04
CA TRP A 609 -14.98 -21.85 113.71
C TRP A 609 -14.47 -20.91 114.84
N ASN A 610 -13.82 -19.80 114.47
CA ASN A 610 -13.34 -18.71 115.35
C ASN A 610 -13.40 -17.31 114.71
N ILE A 611 -13.21 -16.23 115.49
CA ILE A 611 -13.03 -14.84 115.01
C ILE A 611 -11.56 -14.41 115.12
N THR A 612 -11.06 -13.67 114.13
CA THR A 612 -9.73 -13.03 114.08
C THR A 612 -9.77 -11.75 113.24
N SER A 613 -9.14 -10.66 113.68
CA SER A 613 -8.85 -9.50 112.82
C SER A 613 -7.35 -9.25 112.72
N ASP A 614 -6.94 -8.85 111.51
CA ASP A 614 -5.59 -8.36 111.20
C ASP A 614 -5.60 -6.83 110.95
N SER A 615 -6.76 -6.17 111.02
CA SER A 615 -6.87 -4.72 110.76
C SER A 615 -6.40 -3.93 111.97
N ALA A 616 -5.50 -2.96 111.74
CA ALA A 616 -5.06 -2.01 112.77
C ALA A 616 -6.16 -1.00 113.16
N THR A 617 -7.26 -0.92 112.39
CA THR A 617 -8.43 -0.08 112.69
C THR A 617 -9.50 -0.83 113.49
N PHE A 618 -9.55 -2.17 113.46
CA PHE A 618 -10.63 -2.90 114.13
C PHE A 618 -10.40 -2.98 115.65
N TYR A 619 -11.35 -2.49 116.45
CA TYR A 619 -11.28 -2.58 117.91
C TYR A 619 -12.17 -3.69 118.49
N VAL A 620 -11.64 -4.40 119.49
CA VAL A 620 -12.32 -5.57 120.10
C VAL A 620 -13.59 -5.17 120.85
N ASN A 621 -13.74 -3.89 121.20
CA ASN A 621 -14.95 -3.34 121.80
C ASN A 621 -16.18 -3.43 120.88
N ASP A 622 -16.02 -3.56 119.56
CA ASP A 622 -17.13 -3.30 118.64
C ASP A 622 -17.92 -4.56 118.28
N THR A 623 -17.52 -5.73 118.81
CA THR A 623 -18.15 -7.03 118.49
C THR A 623 -18.47 -7.92 119.72
N GLY A 624 -19.17 -9.03 119.45
CA GLY A 624 -19.60 -10.03 120.44
C GLY A 624 -18.62 -11.20 120.70
N PRO A 625 -19.10 -12.43 121.02
CA PRO A 625 -18.24 -13.57 121.36
C PRO A 625 -17.51 -14.20 120.15
N GLN A 626 -16.37 -14.85 120.40
CA GLN A 626 -15.31 -15.02 119.39
C GLN A 626 -15.05 -16.47 118.85
N SER A 627 -15.86 -17.52 119.15
CA SER A 627 -15.68 -18.89 118.57
C SER A 627 -16.85 -19.90 118.76
N GLY A 628 -16.91 -21.00 117.95
CA GLY A 628 -17.94 -22.06 118.00
C GLY A 628 -17.79 -23.26 117.02
N THR A 629 -18.86 -24.07 116.78
CA THR A 629 -18.87 -25.28 115.89
C THR A 629 -20.20 -25.54 115.13
N VAL A 630 -20.19 -26.33 114.04
CA VAL A 630 -21.33 -26.63 113.12
C VAL A 630 -21.23 -28.06 112.50
N VAL A 631 -22.34 -28.71 112.08
CA VAL A 631 -22.38 -30.14 111.62
C VAL A 631 -23.24 -30.36 110.35
N PHE A 632 -22.75 -31.14 109.37
CA PHE A 632 -23.44 -31.56 108.14
C PHE A 632 -23.76 -33.07 108.11
N GLU A 633 -25.01 -33.43 107.84
CA GLU A 633 -25.45 -34.82 107.68
C GLU A 633 -25.40 -35.29 106.20
N GLU A 634 -25.40 -36.62 105.99
CA GLU A 634 -25.37 -37.23 104.65
C GLU A 634 -26.53 -36.73 103.77
N GLY A 635 -26.23 -36.41 102.50
CA GLY A 635 -27.22 -35.83 101.58
C GLY A 635 -27.64 -34.38 101.85
N ARG A 636 -27.17 -33.73 102.93
CA ARG A 636 -27.41 -32.29 103.20
C ARG A 636 -26.23 -31.41 102.81
N ASP A 637 -26.52 -30.14 102.52
CA ASP A 637 -25.58 -29.18 101.94
C ASP A 637 -25.57 -27.76 102.56
N GLU A 638 -26.31 -27.42 103.64
CA GLU A 638 -26.32 -26.04 104.23
C GLU A 638 -26.62 -25.92 105.77
N VAL A 639 -25.90 -25.04 106.53
CA VAL A 639 -26.08 -24.68 107.98
C VAL A 639 -25.48 -23.28 108.37
N ASN A 640 -25.89 -22.57 109.44
CA ASN A 640 -25.52 -21.14 109.76
C ASN A 640 -24.74 -20.84 111.08
N ILE A 641 -24.09 -19.65 111.17
CA ILE A 641 -23.34 -19.04 112.31
C ILE A 641 -23.84 -17.57 112.60
N THR A 642 -23.62 -16.95 113.79
CA THR A 642 -24.17 -15.61 114.18
C THR A 642 -23.19 -14.67 114.95
N ILE A 643 -23.20 -13.33 114.72
CA ILE A 643 -22.25 -12.29 115.25
C ILE A 643 -22.97 -10.95 115.65
N GLU A 644 -22.36 -10.01 116.42
CA GLU A 644 -22.88 -8.68 116.91
C GLU A 644 -21.91 -7.48 116.63
N ILE A 645 -22.39 -6.23 116.45
CA ILE A 645 -21.67 -4.96 116.05
C ILE A 645 -22.13 -3.68 116.84
N LYS A 646 -21.31 -2.62 117.03
CA LYS A 646 -21.59 -1.33 117.78
C LYS A 646 -21.14 -0.01 117.03
N PRO A 647 -21.43 1.23 117.52
CA PRO A 647 -21.24 2.51 116.75
C PRO A 647 -20.46 3.74 117.36
N ASP A 648 -19.75 4.55 116.54
CA ASP A 648 -19.25 5.95 116.79
C ASP A 648 -19.41 7.04 115.66
N ASP A 649 -18.40 7.90 115.37
CA ASP A 649 -18.49 9.26 114.75
C ASP A 649 -17.17 9.75 114.03
N THR A 650 -16.24 8.87 113.63
CA THR A 650 -14.86 9.26 113.17
C THR A 650 -14.61 9.03 111.65
N PRO A 651 -13.87 9.91 110.92
CA PRO A 651 -13.61 9.70 109.47
C PRO A 651 -12.66 8.54 109.15
N GLU A 652 -13.25 7.39 108.82
CA GLU A 652 -12.56 6.11 108.77
C GLU A 652 -12.71 5.37 107.44
N VAL A 653 -11.69 4.55 107.16
CA VAL A 653 -11.70 3.57 106.06
C VAL A 653 -12.23 2.24 106.59
N PRO A 654 -12.79 1.36 105.73
CA PRO A 654 -13.57 0.22 106.20
C PRO A 654 -12.83 -0.69 107.19
N GLU A 655 -13.44 -0.98 108.34
CA GLU A 655 -12.88 -1.88 109.33
C GLU A 655 -13.22 -3.33 109.02
N ILE A 656 -12.26 -4.24 109.19
CA ILE A 656 -12.39 -5.61 108.69
C ILE A 656 -12.02 -6.62 109.77
N PHE A 657 -12.87 -7.62 109.99
CA PHE A 657 -12.58 -8.81 110.80
C PHE A 657 -13.10 -10.09 110.15
N ASN A 658 -12.52 -11.24 110.51
CA ASN A 658 -12.79 -12.53 109.85
C ASN A 658 -13.36 -13.56 110.83
N VAL A 659 -14.33 -14.35 110.37
CA VAL A 659 -14.85 -15.57 110.99
C VAL A 659 -14.32 -16.76 110.18
N ASN A 660 -13.40 -17.56 110.73
CA ASN A 660 -12.71 -18.63 109.98
C ASN A 660 -13.28 -20.01 110.33
N LEU A 661 -13.41 -20.88 109.33
CA LEU A 661 -13.59 -22.34 109.44
C LEU A 661 -12.20 -23.00 109.35
N PHE A 662 -11.83 -23.86 110.30
CA PHE A 662 -10.44 -24.33 110.41
C PHE A 662 -10.24 -25.85 110.44
N ASN A 663 -11.30 -26.66 110.36
CA ASN A 663 -11.18 -28.13 110.30
C ASN A 663 -12.41 -28.79 109.65
N ALA A 664 -12.20 -29.85 108.86
CA ALA A 664 -13.21 -30.71 108.23
C ALA A 664 -12.70 -32.18 108.17
N SER A 665 -13.58 -33.16 107.96
CA SER A 665 -13.28 -34.60 108.06
C SER A 665 -13.19 -35.33 106.70
N ASP A 666 -12.44 -36.44 106.69
CA ASP A 666 -12.23 -37.39 105.58
C ASP A 666 -11.51 -36.83 104.33
N LEU A 667 -11.80 -37.34 103.13
CA LEU A 667 -11.21 -36.90 101.85
C LEU A 667 -11.81 -35.58 101.33
N ASP A 668 -12.88 -35.09 101.96
CA ASP A 668 -13.46 -33.78 101.68
C ASP A 668 -12.53 -32.69 102.23
N ARG A 669 -12.18 -31.70 101.39
CA ARG A 669 -11.35 -30.57 101.80
C ARG A 669 -12.18 -29.35 102.15
N LEU A 670 -11.65 -28.48 103.01
CA LEU A 670 -12.15 -27.12 103.10
C LEU A 670 -12.02 -26.47 101.70
N GLN A 671 -13.12 -25.92 101.20
CA GLN A 671 -13.18 -25.23 99.92
C GLN A 671 -12.24 -24.02 99.98
N THR A 672 -11.18 -24.05 99.17
CA THR A 672 -10.15 -23.02 99.16
C THR A 672 -10.77 -21.65 98.86
N GLY A 673 -10.58 -20.68 99.77
CA GLY A 673 -11.20 -19.35 99.69
C GLY A 673 -12.61 -19.24 100.32
N ALA A 674 -13.29 -20.35 100.61
CA ALA A 674 -14.55 -20.36 101.36
C ALA A 674 -14.36 -20.79 102.83
N SER A 675 -13.13 -20.96 103.32
CA SER A 675 -12.84 -21.22 104.73
C SER A 675 -12.88 -19.96 105.61
N LYS A 676 -13.16 -18.78 105.07
CA LYS A 676 -13.30 -17.52 105.81
C LYS A 676 -14.52 -16.74 105.36
N ALA A 677 -15.26 -16.19 106.32
CA ALA A 677 -16.21 -15.12 106.13
C ALA A 677 -15.60 -13.85 106.71
N GLN A 678 -15.82 -12.71 106.07
CA GLN A 678 -15.22 -11.43 106.43
C GLN A 678 -16.33 -10.42 106.70
N VAL A 679 -16.40 -9.89 107.91
CA VAL A 679 -17.36 -8.84 108.27
C VAL A 679 -16.64 -7.50 108.16
N THR A 680 -17.26 -6.57 107.44
CA THR A 680 -16.70 -5.23 107.18
C THR A 680 -17.65 -4.18 107.73
N ILE A 681 -17.13 -3.22 108.49
CA ILE A 681 -17.83 -1.97 108.81
C ILE A 681 -17.40 -0.97 107.74
N GLU A 682 -18.37 -0.41 107.01
CA GLU A 682 -18.12 0.36 105.77
C GLU A 682 -17.60 1.78 105.99
N GLU A 683 -17.03 2.41 104.95
CA GLU A 683 -16.45 3.77 105.04
C GLU A 683 -17.48 4.86 105.39
N ASN A 684 -17.02 5.88 106.13
CA ASN A 684 -17.81 7.05 106.51
C ASN A 684 -17.02 8.37 106.32
N ASP A 685 -17.72 9.51 106.30
CA ASP A 685 -17.15 10.88 106.28
C ASP A 685 -16.11 11.27 105.19
N ASN A 686 -16.18 10.64 104.01
CA ASN A 686 -15.49 11.04 102.77
C ASN A 686 -13.94 11.10 102.80
N PRO A 687 -13.24 9.95 102.84
CA PRO A 687 -11.77 9.87 102.77
C PRO A 687 -11.16 10.17 101.37
N GLY A 688 -11.97 10.48 100.34
CA GLY A 688 -11.60 10.33 98.92
C GLY A 688 -11.10 11.56 98.12
N GLY A 689 -11.47 12.80 98.45
CA GLY A 689 -11.02 13.99 97.71
C GLY A 689 -11.59 14.17 96.28
N THR A 690 -11.10 15.16 95.52
CA THR A 690 -11.66 15.63 94.23
C THR A 690 -10.64 15.68 93.07
N PHE A 691 -11.05 15.55 91.80
CA PHE A 691 -10.18 15.32 90.62
C PHE A 691 -10.44 16.25 89.42
N GLN A 692 -9.39 16.76 88.76
CA GLN A 692 -9.50 17.61 87.55
C GLN A 692 -8.29 17.50 86.61
N PHE A 693 -8.39 18.00 85.37
CA PHE A 693 -7.25 18.14 84.45
C PHE A 693 -6.35 19.32 84.83
N LYS A 694 -5.04 19.15 84.64
CA LYS A 694 -4.02 20.18 84.87
C LYS A 694 -3.66 20.95 83.59
N ASN A 695 -3.77 20.33 82.41
CA ASN A 695 -3.57 21.00 81.12
C ASN A 695 -4.71 22.00 80.84
N ASN A 696 -4.38 23.26 80.52
CA ASN A 696 -5.34 24.35 80.30
C ASN A 696 -5.33 24.93 78.87
N THR A 697 -4.47 24.43 77.98
CA THR A 697 -4.36 24.87 76.57
C THR A 697 -4.90 23.82 75.62
N ALA A 698 -5.58 24.25 74.54
CA ALA A 698 -5.95 23.37 73.44
C ALA A 698 -4.69 22.83 72.72
N ALA A 699 -4.78 21.60 72.22
CA ALA A 699 -3.72 20.96 71.45
C ALA A 699 -4.03 21.02 69.94
N ILE A 700 -3.05 21.35 69.12
CA ILE A 700 -3.12 21.25 67.66
C ILE A 700 -2.05 20.25 67.24
N LEU A 701 -2.46 19.22 66.50
CA LEU A 701 -1.64 18.08 66.13
C LEU A 701 -1.65 17.91 64.60
N GLN A 702 -0.60 17.27 64.09
CA GLN A 702 -0.48 16.89 62.69
C GLN A 702 -0.05 15.43 62.64
N GLU A 703 -0.77 14.66 61.83
CA GLU A 703 -0.70 13.20 61.77
C GLU A 703 0.70 12.66 61.45
N LYS A 704 1.35 13.21 60.42
CA LYS A 704 2.66 12.75 59.92
C LYS A 704 3.78 12.66 60.98
N ASP A 705 3.68 13.42 62.08
CA ASP A 705 4.76 13.58 63.06
C ASP A 705 4.61 12.63 64.28
N ALA A 706 3.53 11.84 64.36
CA ALA A 706 3.24 10.85 65.43
C ALA A 706 3.42 11.39 66.87
N ILE A 707 3.12 12.68 67.07
CA ILE A 707 3.41 13.39 68.34
C ILE A 707 2.41 12.98 69.43
N ALA A 708 2.95 12.58 70.59
CA ALA A 708 2.16 12.28 71.78
C ALA A 708 1.73 13.55 72.53
N PHE A 709 0.43 13.79 72.67
CA PHE A 709 -0.13 14.80 73.57
C PHE A 709 -0.31 14.22 74.98
N ASN A 710 0.42 14.77 75.96
CA ASN A 710 0.38 14.29 77.34
C ASN A 710 -0.71 14.98 78.19
N VAL A 711 -1.76 14.22 78.51
CA VAL A 711 -2.87 14.59 79.39
C VAL A 711 -2.49 14.33 80.84
N VAL A 712 -2.69 15.31 81.73
CA VAL A 712 -2.35 15.25 83.15
C VAL A 712 -3.59 15.52 84.01
N ILE A 713 -3.84 14.65 84.99
CA ILE A 713 -4.96 14.74 85.95
C ILE A 713 -4.37 14.89 87.36
N GLU A 714 -4.97 15.78 88.16
CA GLU A 714 -4.60 16.09 89.55
C GLU A 714 -5.75 15.80 90.55
N ARG A 715 -5.39 15.47 91.80
CA ARG A 715 -6.26 15.18 92.94
C ARG A 715 -6.04 16.20 94.07
N LEU A 716 -7.12 16.77 94.58
CA LEU A 716 -7.15 17.78 95.63
C LEU A 716 -7.88 17.25 96.88
N GLY A 717 -7.43 17.63 98.08
CA GLY A 717 -8.05 17.26 99.35
C GLY A 717 -7.44 16.00 100.00
N SER A 718 -8.27 15.24 100.73
CA SER A 718 -7.85 14.00 101.38
C SER A 718 -7.49 12.92 100.35
N ALA A 719 -6.48 12.11 100.66
CA ALA A 719 -5.95 11.07 99.78
C ALA A 719 -5.77 9.72 100.49
N LEU A 720 -6.65 9.42 101.46
CA LEU A 720 -6.54 8.24 102.32
C LEU A 720 -6.98 6.94 101.62
N ASP A 721 -7.84 7.03 100.61
CA ASP A 721 -8.39 5.89 99.87
C ASP A 721 -8.14 5.98 98.34
N THR A 722 -8.35 4.88 97.62
CA THR A 722 -8.23 4.76 96.16
C THR A 722 -9.48 5.27 95.44
N ARG A 723 -9.33 6.14 94.44
CA ARG A 723 -10.46 6.62 93.63
C ARG A 723 -10.17 6.60 92.15
N TRP A 724 -11.22 6.50 91.34
CA TRP A 724 -11.16 6.35 89.89
C TRP A 724 -11.85 7.52 89.16
N VAL A 725 -11.26 7.94 88.05
CA VAL A 725 -11.86 8.84 87.07
C VAL A 725 -11.56 8.34 85.66
N THR A 726 -12.47 8.55 84.72
CA THR A 726 -12.28 8.17 83.30
C THR A 726 -12.22 9.42 82.46
N PHE A 727 -11.25 9.52 81.55
CA PHE A 727 -11.33 10.49 80.45
C PHE A 727 -11.77 9.79 79.16
N ARG A 728 -12.58 10.49 78.36
CA ARG A 728 -12.93 10.08 77.00
C ARG A 728 -13.05 11.28 76.08
N MET A 729 -12.70 11.07 74.82
CA MET A 729 -12.85 12.04 73.74
C MET A 729 -14.31 12.08 73.24
N ASP A 730 -14.76 13.26 72.80
CA ASP A 730 -16.10 13.54 72.27
C ASP A 730 -15.94 14.41 70.98
N PRO A 731 -16.20 13.89 69.76
CA PRO A 731 -16.54 12.51 69.41
C PRO A 731 -15.49 11.47 69.85
N SER A 732 -15.79 10.18 69.74
CA SER A 732 -15.01 9.10 70.39
C SER A 732 -13.52 9.04 70.05
N GLY A 733 -13.06 9.68 68.97
CA GLY A 733 -11.64 9.84 68.65
C GLY A 733 -10.91 8.51 68.43
N GLY A 734 -11.66 7.42 68.26
CA GLY A 734 -11.15 6.05 68.36
C GLY A 734 -10.53 5.57 67.05
N ASP A 735 -10.91 6.20 65.95
CA ASP A 735 -10.42 5.92 64.61
C ASP A 735 -9.14 6.73 64.33
N ASP A 736 -8.96 7.87 65.00
CA ASP A 736 -7.93 8.91 64.74
C ASP A 736 -6.87 9.00 65.86
N PHE A 737 -7.15 8.48 67.06
CA PHE A 737 -6.19 8.45 68.17
C PHE A 737 -6.02 7.08 68.85
N TYR A 738 -4.77 6.76 69.18
CA TYR A 738 -4.47 5.78 70.22
C TYR A 738 -4.62 6.42 71.61
N GLY A 739 -5.55 5.87 72.42
CA GLY A 739 -5.76 6.29 73.81
C GLY A 739 -6.86 7.33 74.03
N SER A 740 -7.82 7.48 73.10
CA SER A 740 -8.94 8.41 73.21
C SER A 740 -9.87 8.18 74.42
N VAL A 741 -9.83 6.98 75.02
CA VAL A 741 -10.55 6.59 76.25
C VAL A 741 -9.56 5.98 77.24
N LYS A 742 -9.61 6.38 78.52
CA LYS A 742 -8.87 5.72 79.60
C LYS A 742 -9.50 5.92 80.98
N SER A 743 -9.73 4.80 81.66
CA SER A 743 -10.02 4.77 83.10
C SER A 743 -8.72 4.88 83.90
N VAL A 744 -8.70 5.77 84.89
CA VAL A 744 -7.52 6.14 85.66
C VAL A 744 -7.77 5.92 87.15
N GLU A 745 -7.04 4.96 87.71
CA GLU A 745 -6.93 4.71 89.14
C GLU A 745 -5.99 5.74 89.81
N PHE A 746 -6.38 6.30 90.96
CA PHE A 746 -5.53 7.07 91.86
C PHE A 746 -5.45 6.36 93.23
N PRO A 747 -4.35 5.61 93.49
CA PRO A 747 -4.08 5.02 94.80
C PRO A 747 -3.95 6.06 95.92
N PRO A 748 -3.94 5.63 97.20
CA PRO A 748 -3.76 6.54 98.33
C PRO A 748 -2.44 7.29 98.23
N ASN A 749 -2.43 8.54 98.69
CA ASN A 749 -1.31 9.49 98.61
C ASN A 749 -0.84 9.89 97.19
N VAL A 750 -1.44 9.37 96.10
CA VAL A 750 -1.13 9.80 94.73
C VAL A 750 -1.94 11.04 94.37
N GLN A 751 -1.25 12.13 94.02
CA GLN A 751 -1.88 13.41 93.67
C GLN A 751 -1.94 13.72 92.17
N GLU A 752 -1.07 13.14 91.33
CA GLU A 752 -1.05 13.41 89.88
C GLU A 752 -0.76 12.15 89.05
N LYS A 753 -1.35 12.03 87.85
CA LYS A 753 -0.98 11.03 86.83
C LYS A 753 -1.03 11.63 85.41
N SER A 754 -0.16 11.14 84.52
CA SER A 754 -0.03 11.60 83.13
C SER A 754 -0.14 10.47 82.11
N PHE A 755 -0.72 10.76 80.94
CA PHE A 755 -0.99 9.78 79.88
C PHE A 755 -0.82 10.37 78.48
N PRO A 756 -0.11 9.70 77.56
CA PRO A 756 -0.04 10.10 76.16
C PRO A 756 -1.33 9.72 75.42
N ILE A 757 -1.82 10.62 74.58
CA ILE A 757 -2.71 10.36 73.45
C ILE A 757 -1.88 10.56 72.18
N ILE A 758 -1.92 9.63 71.23
CA ILE A 758 -1.09 9.64 70.02
C ILE A 758 -2.01 9.64 68.80
N VAL A 759 -1.79 10.54 67.85
CA VAL A 759 -2.52 10.53 66.56
C VAL A 759 -2.12 9.27 65.78
N LYS A 760 -3.09 8.57 65.20
CA LYS A 760 -2.84 7.49 64.26
C LYS A 760 -2.44 8.08 62.92
N ASN A 761 -1.52 7.42 62.22
CA ASN A 761 -1.21 7.75 60.83
C ASN A 761 -1.80 6.68 59.93
N ASP A 762 -2.74 7.04 59.07
CA ASP A 762 -3.23 6.21 57.97
C ASP A 762 -3.10 6.92 56.60
N ASP A 763 -4.07 6.75 55.70
CA ASP A 763 -4.10 7.27 54.32
C ASP A 763 -5.51 7.84 53.99
N ILE A 764 -6.38 8.03 55.00
CA ILE A 764 -7.75 8.52 54.83
C ILE A 764 -7.72 10.05 54.64
N PRO A 765 -8.33 10.59 53.57
CA PRO A 765 -8.31 12.03 53.34
C PRO A 765 -9.24 12.78 54.30
N GLU A 766 -8.71 13.69 55.11
CA GLU A 766 -9.43 14.35 56.22
C GLU A 766 -9.23 15.87 56.23
N ILE A 767 -10.25 16.59 56.71
CA ILE A 767 -10.22 18.06 56.94
C ILE A 767 -9.86 18.38 58.39
N ASP A 768 -9.75 19.67 58.77
CA ASP A 768 -9.49 20.06 60.16
C ASP A 768 -10.55 19.50 61.14
N GLU A 769 -10.18 18.50 61.93
CA GLU A 769 -11.05 17.81 62.89
C GLU A 769 -10.85 18.32 64.32
N THR A 770 -11.90 18.56 65.09
CA THR A 770 -11.80 19.05 66.47
C THR A 770 -12.62 18.23 67.47
N PHE A 771 -11.91 17.73 68.47
CA PHE A 771 -12.39 16.84 69.51
C PHE A 771 -12.33 17.49 70.90
N VAL A 772 -13.21 17.06 71.81
CA VAL A 772 -13.23 17.51 73.21
C VAL A 772 -12.92 16.33 74.13
N LEU A 773 -11.75 16.33 74.74
CA LEU A 773 -11.39 15.38 75.79
C LEU A 773 -12.08 15.78 77.10
N ARG A 774 -12.96 14.95 77.65
CA ARG A 774 -13.71 15.24 78.89
C ARG A 774 -13.43 14.20 79.99
N LEU A 775 -13.35 14.67 81.23
CA LEU A 775 -13.19 13.86 82.44
C LEU A 775 -14.56 13.53 83.07
N TYR A 776 -14.73 12.28 83.53
CA TYR A 776 -15.97 11.72 84.07
C TYR A 776 -15.73 11.00 85.40
N SER A 777 -16.71 11.11 86.30
CA SER A 777 -16.79 10.38 87.58
C SER A 777 -17.22 8.93 87.34
N GLU A 778 -16.38 8.17 86.64
CA GLU A 778 -16.61 6.79 86.23
C GLU A 778 -15.49 5.89 86.76
N GLY A 779 -15.85 4.66 87.12
CA GLY A 779 -14.98 3.73 87.84
C GLY A 779 -15.78 2.64 88.57
N PRO A 780 -15.12 1.73 89.29
CA PRO A 780 -15.76 0.72 90.12
C PRO A 780 -16.78 1.32 91.11
N ALA A 781 -17.80 0.55 91.47
CA ALA A 781 -18.81 0.99 92.44
C ALA A 781 -18.14 1.34 93.79
N GLY A 782 -18.64 2.40 94.46
CA GLY A 782 -18.01 2.97 95.67
C GLY A 782 -16.80 3.87 95.37
N GLN A 783 -15.87 3.43 94.53
CA GLN A 783 -14.56 4.08 94.32
C GLN A 783 -14.54 5.23 93.30
N LYS A 784 -15.68 5.85 92.99
CA LYS A 784 -15.75 6.96 92.03
C LYS A 784 -15.14 8.22 92.64
N GLY A 785 -14.24 8.88 91.90
CA GLY A 785 -13.67 10.16 92.28
C GLY A 785 -14.64 11.32 92.04
N VAL A 786 -14.76 12.23 93.01
CA VAL A 786 -15.57 13.45 92.86
C VAL A 786 -14.86 14.41 91.90
N LEU A 787 -15.57 15.02 90.95
CA LEU A 787 -14.94 15.93 89.98
C LEU A 787 -14.76 17.36 90.53
N GLY A 788 -13.65 17.98 90.13
CA GLY A 788 -13.36 19.41 90.30
C GLY A 788 -13.85 20.25 89.12
N ASN A 789 -13.24 21.42 88.91
CA ASN A 789 -13.77 22.43 87.99
C ASN A 789 -13.25 22.28 86.54
N GLN A 790 -12.01 21.82 86.35
CA GLN A 790 -11.37 21.76 85.03
C GLN A 790 -11.49 20.35 84.43
N ILE A 791 -12.58 20.08 83.70
CA ILE A 791 -12.91 18.72 83.22
C ILE A 791 -12.92 18.56 81.69
N THR A 792 -12.44 19.54 80.92
CA THR A 792 -12.39 19.46 79.43
C THR A 792 -11.14 20.08 78.82
N ILE A 793 -10.63 19.50 77.73
CA ILE A 793 -9.54 20.01 76.87
C ILE A 793 -9.95 19.84 75.40
N ASN A 794 -9.70 20.84 74.53
CA ASN A 794 -9.92 20.70 73.09
C ASN A 794 -8.64 20.21 72.38
N VAL A 795 -8.80 19.32 71.40
CA VAL A 795 -7.71 18.74 70.58
C VAL A 795 -8.13 18.82 69.12
N THR A 796 -7.27 19.37 68.25
CA THR A 796 -7.53 19.53 66.82
C THR A 796 -6.47 18.79 66.00
N ILE A 797 -6.89 17.95 65.05
CA ILE A 797 -6.04 17.41 63.97
C ILE A 797 -6.17 18.35 62.77
N ARG A 798 -5.07 18.64 62.08
CA ARG A 798 -5.09 19.43 60.83
C ARG A 798 -5.32 18.57 59.61
N GLU A 799 -5.93 19.16 58.59
CA GLU A 799 -6.15 18.56 57.27
C GLU A 799 -4.93 17.77 56.76
N ASN A 800 -5.17 16.52 56.32
CA ASN A 800 -4.12 15.62 55.87
C ASN A 800 -4.62 14.66 54.76
N ASP A 801 -3.67 13.99 54.12
CA ASP A 801 -3.92 12.96 53.10
C ASP A 801 -4.75 13.36 51.88
N ASP A 802 -4.50 14.59 51.43
CA ASP A 802 -5.05 15.17 50.20
C ASP A 802 -6.60 15.20 50.19
N PRO A 803 -7.24 15.93 51.12
CA PRO A 803 -8.70 15.92 51.29
C PRO A 803 -9.43 16.53 50.09
N TYR A 804 -8.79 17.48 49.41
CA TYR A 804 -9.27 18.04 48.15
C TYR A 804 -8.91 17.17 46.93
N GLY A 805 -8.18 16.07 47.12
CA GLY A 805 -7.90 15.07 46.10
C GLY A 805 -6.67 15.32 45.24
N VAL A 806 -6.28 14.27 44.51
CA VAL A 806 -5.20 14.24 43.53
C VAL A 806 -5.79 13.95 42.15
N VAL A 807 -5.74 14.94 41.25
CA VAL A 807 -6.40 14.89 39.93
C VAL A 807 -5.41 14.49 38.84
N GLY A 808 -5.81 13.53 37.99
CA GLY A 808 -5.02 13.04 36.86
C GLY A 808 -5.87 12.19 35.91
N PHE A 809 -5.30 11.71 34.81
CA PHE A 809 -5.99 10.76 33.93
C PHE A 809 -6.13 9.38 34.58
N ASN A 810 -7.19 8.63 34.22
CA ASN A 810 -7.54 7.35 34.87
C ASN A 810 -6.49 6.22 34.72
N ALA A 811 -5.62 6.31 33.73
CA ALA A 811 -4.59 5.33 33.40
C ALA A 811 -3.34 6.04 32.80
N PRO A 812 -2.14 5.41 32.84
CA PRO A 812 -0.99 5.92 32.10
C PRO A 812 -1.12 5.56 30.61
N ASN A 813 -0.49 6.34 29.73
CA ASN A 813 -0.43 6.08 28.28
C ASN A 813 -1.81 5.92 27.62
N ILE A 814 -2.82 6.71 28.03
CA ILE A 814 -4.12 6.72 27.35
C ILE A 814 -3.91 7.21 25.92
N ILE A 815 -4.26 6.36 24.95
CA ILE A 815 -4.38 6.73 23.55
C ILE A 815 -5.86 6.61 23.19
N LYS A 816 -6.46 7.71 22.70
CA LYS A 816 -7.76 7.70 22.04
C LYS A 816 -7.55 7.92 20.55
N THR A 817 -8.21 7.09 19.76
CA THR A 817 -8.22 7.20 18.30
C THR A 817 -9.64 7.52 17.87
N ILE A 818 -9.80 8.59 17.09
CA ILE A 818 -11.07 8.99 16.47
C ILE A 818 -10.87 9.15 14.97
N GLY A 819 -11.97 9.05 14.23
CA GLY A 819 -12.05 9.56 12.88
C GLY A 819 -12.14 11.09 12.86
N GLU A 820 -11.80 11.63 11.71
CA GLU A 820 -12.22 12.94 11.24
C GLU A 820 -12.85 12.65 9.89
N SER A 821 -13.99 13.27 9.59
CA SER A 821 -14.72 12.99 8.37
C SER A 821 -15.23 14.27 7.78
N LYS A 822 -15.22 14.34 6.45
CA LYS A 822 -15.68 15.45 5.59
C LYS A 822 -16.85 16.30 6.10
N HIS A 823 -17.81 15.68 6.81
CA HIS A 823 -19.02 16.35 7.31
C HIS A 823 -19.37 16.05 8.78
N ASN A 824 -18.71 15.10 9.43
CA ASN A 824 -19.10 14.62 10.76
C ASN A 824 -17.94 14.77 11.75
N THR A 825 -18.19 15.52 12.82
CA THR A 825 -17.34 15.58 14.02
C THR A 825 -17.40 14.24 14.77
N GLU A 826 -16.26 13.64 15.13
CA GLU A 826 -16.19 12.58 16.14
C GLU A 826 -15.59 13.11 17.45
N SER A 827 -16.03 12.54 18.58
CA SER A 827 -15.67 13.03 19.91
C SER A 827 -14.80 12.04 20.69
N ALA A 828 -13.58 12.44 21.03
CA ALA A 828 -12.76 11.73 22.01
C ALA A 828 -13.10 12.20 23.43
N SER A 829 -13.50 11.26 24.30
CA SER A 829 -13.69 11.55 25.73
C SER A 829 -12.59 10.91 26.57
N PHE A 830 -11.88 11.74 27.33
CA PHE A 830 -10.82 11.35 28.27
C PHE A 830 -11.33 11.48 29.70
N GLU A 831 -11.33 10.39 30.46
CA GLU A 831 -11.72 10.39 31.86
C GLU A 831 -10.59 10.94 32.73
N VAL A 832 -10.87 12.05 33.41
CA VAL A 832 -10.01 12.62 34.44
C VAL A 832 -10.58 12.20 35.79
N ILE A 833 -9.76 11.57 36.63
CA ILE A 833 -10.14 11.10 37.96
C ILE A 833 -9.61 12.03 39.05
N ARG A 834 -10.38 12.14 40.13
CA ARG A 834 -10.01 12.77 41.39
C ARG A 834 -9.83 11.67 42.43
N SER A 835 -8.58 11.22 42.57
CA SER A 835 -8.17 10.19 43.52
C SER A 835 -8.00 10.76 44.93
N LYS A 836 -7.97 9.88 45.96
CA LYS A 836 -8.04 10.26 47.38
C LYS A 836 -9.33 11.04 47.73
N GLY A 837 -9.21 12.26 48.25
CA GLY A 837 -10.31 13.05 48.79
C GLY A 837 -11.18 13.73 47.74
N ALA A 838 -12.42 14.03 48.12
CA ALA A 838 -13.43 14.68 47.26
C ALA A 838 -14.05 15.93 47.92
N PHE A 839 -13.41 16.49 48.95
CA PHE A 839 -13.93 17.66 49.67
C PHE A 839 -13.75 18.95 48.86
N GLY A 840 -14.81 19.76 48.78
CA GLY A 840 -14.79 21.04 48.05
C GLY A 840 -14.69 20.92 46.52
N ASP A 841 -14.98 22.01 45.83
CA ASP A 841 -14.95 22.09 44.37
C ASP A 841 -13.51 22.30 43.86
N VAL A 842 -13.11 21.53 42.86
CA VAL A 842 -11.73 21.50 42.33
C VAL A 842 -11.76 21.60 40.82
N SER A 843 -11.05 22.58 40.27
CA SER A 843 -10.96 22.79 38.82
C SER A 843 -9.55 22.54 38.30
N VAL A 844 -9.43 21.85 37.17
CA VAL A 844 -8.17 21.62 36.45
C VAL A 844 -8.28 22.17 35.03
N SER A 845 -7.33 23.01 34.64
CA SER A 845 -7.17 23.51 33.28
C SER A 845 -6.39 22.52 32.42
N TRP A 846 -6.77 22.41 31.15
CA TRP A 846 -6.12 21.53 30.18
C TRP A 846 -5.92 22.24 28.83
N ASN A 847 -4.93 21.80 28.06
CA ASN A 847 -4.70 22.26 26.69
C ASN A 847 -4.15 21.13 25.80
N ILE A 848 -4.17 21.38 24.50
CA ILE A 848 -3.66 20.46 23.48
C ILE A 848 -2.37 21.02 22.89
N SER A 849 -1.37 20.16 22.71
CA SER A 849 -0.18 20.43 21.89
C SER A 849 -0.12 19.45 20.71
N ALA A 850 0.23 19.93 19.52
CA ALA A 850 0.47 19.04 18.38
C ALA A 850 1.75 18.23 18.53
N ASN A 851 1.69 17.00 18.05
CA ASN A 851 2.85 16.17 17.76
C ASN A 851 3.07 16.16 16.23
N ASN A 852 4.32 15.98 15.79
CA ASN A 852 4.70 15.78 14.39
C ASN A 852 4.26 16.87 13.37
N GLY A 853 3.89 18.07 13.81
CA GLY A 853 3.62 19.22 12.93
C GLY A 853 2.17 19.45 12.52
N ALA A 854 1.20 18.77 13.13
CA ALA A 854 -0.23 19.11 13.02
C ALA A 854 -0.54 20.50 13.63
N ASP A 855 -1.71 21.08 13.35
CA ASP A 855 -2.16 22.34 13.95
C ASP A 855 -3.48 22.13 14.71
N PRO A 856 -3.47 22.12 16.06
CA PRO A 856 -4.67 21.84 16.83
C PRO A 856 -5.82 22.81 16.55
N SER A 857 -5.53 24.01 16.04
CA SER A 857 -6.55 25.02 15.73
C SER A 857 -7.30 24.77 14.41
N LEU A 858 -6.81 23.86 13.57
CA LEU A 858 -7.47 23.39 12.36
C LEU A 858 -8.19 22.05 12.57
N ASP A 859 -7.62 21.19 13.41
CA ASP A 859 -7.96 19.76 13.47
C ASP A 859 -8.89 19.37 14.64
N VAL A 860 -8.90 20.14 15.74
CA VAL A 860 -9.64 19.79 16.96
C VAL A 860 -10.29 20.97 17.66
N SER A 861 -11.44 20.72 18.31
CA SER A 861 -12.13 21.70 19.13
C SER A 861 -12.72 21.09 20.41
N PRO A 862 -12.56 21.72 21.59
CA PRO A 862 -11.75 22.91 21.85
C PRO A 862 -10.28 22.55 22.11
N VAL A 863 -9.35 23.43 21.72
CA VAL A 863 -7.89 23.26 21.93
C VAL A 863 -7.44 23.43 23.38
N SER A 864 -8.30 23.95 24.26
CA SER A 864 -8.05 24.10 25.69
C SER A 864 -9.35 24.35 26.45
N GLY A 865 -9.34 24.05 27.76
CA GLY A 865 -10.52 24.22 28.59
C GLY A 865 -10.24 24.06 30.09
N GLN A 866 -11.31 23.94 30.86
CA GLN A 866 -11.27 23.69 32.29
C GLN A 866 -12.35 22.66 32.66
N VAL A 867 -11.97 21.64 33.41
CA VAL A 867 -12.88 20.67 34.04
C VAL A 867 -13.03 21.06 35.51
N THR A 868 -14.23 20.93 36.06
CA THR A 868 -14.51 21.20 37.48
C THR A 868 -15.24 20.02 38.11
N PHE A 869 -14.61 19.42 39.10
CA PHE A 869 -15.21 18.45 40.01
C PHE A 869 -15.94 19.23 41.11
N LEU A 870 -17.23 18.99 41.31
CA LEU A 870 -17.94 19.50 42.48
C LEU A 870 -17.56 18.67 43.72
N ALA A 871 -17.90 19.17 44.90
CA ALA A 871 -17.73 18.44 46.15
C ALA A 871 -18.45 17.07 46.10
N GLY A 872 -17.68 15.98 46.19
CA GLY A 872 -18.15 14.60 46.08
C GLY A 872 -17.83 13.90 44.75
N ASP A 873 -17.56 14.65 43.67
CA ASP A 873 -17.29 14.08 42.35
C ASP A 873 -15.90 13.41 42.29
N ARG A 874 -15.83 12.25 41.63
CA ARG A 874 -14.62 11.41 41.54
C ARG A 874 -14.09 11.19 40.12
N SER A 875 -14.91 11.37 39.09
CA SER A 875 -14.46 11.42 37.71
C SER A 875 -15.26 12.44 36.92
N GLU A 876 -14.61 13.06 35.94
CA GLU A 876 -15.15 14.01 34.99
C GLU A 876 -14.51 13.79 33.62
N PHE A 877 -15.13 14.31 32.55
CA PHE A 877 -14.66 14.05 31.19
C PHE A 877 -14.15 15.32 30.49
N ILE A 878 -12.99 15.18 29.82
CA ILE A 878 -12.56 16.10 28.77
C ILE A 878 -13.07 15.52 27.45
N THR A 879 -13.99 16.24 26.78
CA THR A 879 -14.42 15.92 25.42
C THR A 879 -13.73 16.85 24.42
N ILE A 880 -13.14 16.27 23.39
CA ILE A 880 -12.46 16.96 22.28
C ILE A 880 -13.03 16.37 20.98
N ASP A 881 -13.55 17.24 20.13
CA ASP A 881 -14.13 16.89 18.83
C ASP A 881 -13.10 17.09 17.71
N SER A 882 -13.08 16.22 16.70
CA SER A 882 -12.39 16.47 15.42
C SER A 882 -13.12 17.56 14.61
N LEU A 883 -12.41 18.27 13.72
CA LEU A 883 -12.95 19.36 12.91
C LEU A 883 -13.06 18.95 11.42
N PRO A 884 -14.28 18.67 10.91
CA PRO A 884 -14.49 18.28 9.51
C PRO A 884 -13.92 19.25 8.49
N ASP A 885 -13.10 18.75 7.56
CA ASP A 885 -12.69 19.50 6.37
C ASP A 885 -12.99 18.76 5.05
N SER A 886 -12.11 18.82 4.05
CA SER A 886 -12.18 18.06 2.79
C SER A 886 -10.78 18.01 2.17
N ILE A 887 -9.75 17.69 2.96
CA ILE A 887 -8.34 17.66 2.54
C ILE A 887 -7.78 16.24 2.82
N PRO A 888 -7.22 15.54 1.82
CA PRO A 888 -6.64 14.22 2.06
C PRO A 888 -5.36 14.30 2.91
N GLU A 889 -5.41 13.81 4.15
CA GLU A 889 -4.33 13.97 5.12
C GLU A 889 -3.82 12.65 5.74
N GLY A 890 -2.72 12.74 6.49
CA GLY A 890 -2.13 11.62 7.22
C GLY A 890 -2.67 11.51 8.65
N ASN A 891 -2.26 10.46 9.37
CA ASN A 891 -2.58 10.35 10.80
C ASN A 891 -2.00 11.55 11.58
N LYS A 892 -2.86 12.36 12.19
CA LYS A 892 -2.47 13.48 13.06
C LYS A 892 -2.45 13.02 14.52
N SER A 893 -1.54 13.57 15.33
CA SER A 893 -1.44 13.23 16.75
C SER A 893 -1.29 14.47 17.61
N PHE A 894 -1.97 14.46 18.75
CA PHE A 894 -1.99 15.55 19.71
C PHE A 894 -1.82 15.00 21.12
N THR A 895 -1.20 15.78 22.00
CA THR A 895 -1.08 15.47 23.42
C THR A 895 -1.96 16.43 24.22
N VAL A 896 -2.87 15.86 25.01
CA VAL A 896 -3.75 16.57 25.94
C VAL A 896 -3.06 16.63 27.29
N HIS A 897 -2.77 17.85 27.76
CA HIS A 897 -2.05 18.10 29.01
C HIS A 897 -2.98 18.61 30.10
N LEU A 898 -2.89 18.05 31.30
CA LEU A 898 -3.44 18.62 32.52
C LEU A 898 -2.41 19.58 33.14
N ASN A 899 -2.80 20.83 33.37
CA ASN A 899 -1.90 21.92 33.77
C ASN A 899 -2.24 22.46 35.17
N ASN A 900 -2.73 23.70 35.26
CA ASN A 900 -3.04 24.33 36.53
C ASN A 900 -4.26 23.68 37.17
N ILE A 901 -4.16 23.34 38.45
CA ILE A 901 -5.26 22.91 39.31
C ILE A 901 -5.55 24.01 40.35
N SER A 902 -6.78 24.07 40.86
CA SER A 902 -7.12 24.91 42.01
C SER A 902 -6.19 24.65 43.20
N ASN A 903 -5.65 25.72 43.80
CA ASN A 903 -4.59 25.70 44.83
C ASN A 903 -4.82 24.80 46.06
N ILE A 904 -6.04 24.30 46.29
CA ILE A 904 -6.40 23.39 47.38
C ILE A 904 -6.09 21.92 47.06
N ALA A 905 -6.07 21.53 45.78
CA ALA A 905 -5.87 20.15 45.33
C ALA A 905 -4.51 19.97 44.63
N LYS A 906 -4.09 18.71 44.44
CA LYS A 906 -2.80 18.37 43.81
C LYS A 906 -3.00 17.73 42.44
N LEU A 907 -2.02 17.95 41.55
CA LEU A 907 -1.98 17.33 40.24
C LEU A 907 -1.15 16.02 40.30
N GLY A 908 -1.78 14.90 39.92
CA GLY A 908 -1.20 13.55 39.97
C GLY A 908 -0.03 13.33 39.00
N SER A 909 0.44 12.09 38.90
CA SER A 909 1.52 11.71 37.98
C SER A 909 1.05 11.55 36.53
N GLN A 910 -0.19 11.13 36.31
CA GLN A 910 -0.80 10.95 35.00
C GLN A 910 -1.37 12.28 34.48
N ARG A 911 -0.55 13.04 33.74
CA ARG A 911 -0.86 14.41 33.27
C ARG A 911 -1.08 14.52 31.77
N GLU A 912 -0.73 13.49 31.02
CA GLU A 912 -0.74 13.49 29.56
C GLU A 912 -1.60 12.32 29.04
N ALA A 913 -2.37 12.60 27.99
CA ALA A 913 -3.06 11.60 27.17
C ALA A 913 -2.87 11.94 25.70
N ILE A 914 -2.90 10.94 24.82
CA ILE A 914 -2.69 11.11 23.38
C ILE A 914 -4.03 10.99 22.65
N LEU A 915 -4.31 11.95 21.78
CA LEU A 915 -5.33 11.87 20.74
C LEU A 915 -4.67 11.56 19.41
N ILE A 916 -5.24 10.62 18.66
CA ILE A 916 -4.88 10.32 17.28
C ILE A 916 -6.13 10.52 16.42
N ILE A 917 -6.02 11.38 15.42
CA ILE A 917 -6.98 11.43 14.32
C ILE A 917 -6.41 10.54 13.21
N THR A 918 -7.19 9.56 12.76
CA THR A 918 -6.78 8.68 11.67
C THR A 918 -6.89 9.36 10.32
N LYS A 919 -6.00 9.00 9.39
CA LYS A 919 -6.13 9.30 7.96
C LYS A 919 -7.56 9.06 7.45
N ASN A 920 -8.02 10.04 6.70
CA ASN A 920 -9.39 10.33 6.27
C ASN A 920 -9.40 10.92 4.85
N ASP A 921 -10.58 11.33 4.39
CA ASP A 921 -10.79 12.19 3.21
C ASP A 921 -10.07 11.66 1.95
N ASP A 922 -10.21 10.36 1.73
CA ASP A 922 -9.43 9.60 0.75
C ASP A 922 -9.64 10.11 -0.69
N PRO A 923 -8.56 10.31 -1.48
CA PRO A 923 -8.65 11.01 -2.75
C PRO A 923 -9.24 10.14 -3.87
N VAL A 924 -10.07 10.73 -4.74
CA VAL A 924 -10.63 10.11 -5.94
C VAL A 924 -10.33 10.99 -7.16
N TYR A 925 -9.70 10.40 -8.19
CA TYR A 925 -9.11 11.10 -9.34
C TYR A 925 -8.97 10.20 -10.57
N PHE A 926 -8.67 10.76 -11.75
CA PHE A 926 -8.36 10.00 -12.96
C PHE A 926 -6.90 9.52 -12.97
N ALA A 927 -6.70 8.24 -13.29
CA ALA A 927 -5.37 7.67 -13.49
C ALA A 927 -4.66 8.34 -14.68
N PRO A 928 -3.36 8.68 -14.55
CA PRO A 928 -2.58 9.18 -15.68
C PRO A 928 -2.48 8.16 -16.83
N PRO A 929 -2.54 8.59 -18.11
CA PRO A 929 -2.77 9.96 -18.56
C PRO A 929 -4.24 10.38 -18.49
N ALA A 930 -4.52 11.54 -17.87
CA ALA A 930 -5.86 12.15 -17.84
C ALA A 930 -6.27 12.81 -19.17
N SER A 931 -5.46 12.67 -20.23
CA SER A 931 -5.74 13.15 -21.58
C SER A 931 -5.60 12.01 -22.58
N ILE A 932 -6.68 11.70 -23.32
CA ILE A 932 -6.71 10.61 -24.30
C ILE A 932 -7.19 11.09 -25.67
N GLN A 933 -6.75 10.42 -26.73
CA GLN A 933 -7.20 10.63 -28.11
C GLN A 933 -8.05 9.45 -28.57
N VAL A 934 -9.10 9.72 -29.33
CA VAL A 934 -10.09 8.73 -29.78
C VAL A 934 -10.63 9.11 -31.16
N ARG A 935 -11.03 8.13 -31.96
CA ARG A 935 -11.76 8.35 -33.21
C ARG A 935 -13.26 8.23 -32.95
N GLU A 936 -14.06 8.86 -33.80
CA GLU A 936 -15.50 8.63 -33.85
C GLU A 936 -15.86 7.14 -33.96
N GLY A 937 -17.03 6.77 -33.44
CA GLY A 937 -17.49 5.38 -33.41
C GLY A 937 -16.66 4.46 -32.53
N HIS A 938 -15.89 5.00 -31.58
CA HIS A 938 -15.11 4.25 -30.59
C HIS A 938 -15.40 4.71 -29.15
N PHE A 939 -15.02 3.90 -28.18
CA PHE A 939 -15.11 4.25 -26.76
C PHE A 939 -13.87 5.01 -26.28
N ALA A 940 -14.09 6.17 -25.68
CA ALA A 940 -13.11 6.87 -24.87
C ALA A 940 -13.06 6.20 -23.48
N ASN A 941 -12.04 5.37 -23.25
CA ASN A 941 -11.85 4.63 -22.00
C ASN A 941 -10.98 5.42 -21.02
N LEU A 942 -11.52 5.75 -19.84
CA LEU A 942 -10.82 6.43 -18.76
C LEU A 942 -10.85 5.57 -17.50
N THR A 943 -9.81 5.63 -16.67
CA THR A 943 -9.77 4.92 -15.39
C THR A 943 -9.80 5.91 -14.24
N ILE A 944 -10.74 5.72 -13.32
CA ILE A 944 -10.87 6.45 -12.06
C ILE A 944 -10.18 5.61 -10.98
N GLN A 945 -9.29 6.23 -10.20
CA GLN A 945 -8.67 5.65 -9.02
C GLN A 945 -9.28 6.22 -7.74
N ARG A 946 -9.28 5.39 -6.70
CA ARG A 946 -9.70 5.71 -5.33
C ARG A 946 -8.57 5.35 -4.37
N GLY A 947 -8.16 6.30 -3.54
CA GLY A 947 -7.26 6.06 -2.42
C GLY A 947 -7.96 5.40 -1.22
N GLY A 948 -7.15 5.02 -0.23
CA GLY A 948 -7.65 4.60 1.08
C GLY A 948 -7.48 3.14 1.43
N ASN A 949 -8.27 2.69 2.40
CA ASN A 949 -8.22 1.32 2.92
C ASN A 949 -9.23 0.36 2.25
N GLY A 950 -10.09 0.87 1.36
CA GLY A 950 -11.07 0.06 0.61
C GLY A 950 -12.17 -0.62 1.44
N ARG A 951 -12.33 -0.29 2.74
CA ARG A 951 -13.26 -1.00 3.65
C ARG A 951 -14.74 -0.62 3.49
N SER A 952 -15.03 0.51 2.87
CA SER A 952 -16.37 1.02 2.62
C SER A 952 -16.68 1.02 1.12
N VAL A 953 -17.95 0.86 0.76
CA VAL A 953 -18.44 1.16 -0.60
C VAL A 953 -18.41 2.67 -0.79
N VAL A 954 -17.87 3.14 -1.91
CA VAL A 954 -17.84 4.56 -2.29
C VAL A 954 -18.43 4.73 -3.68
N GLU A 955 -19.21 5.79 -3.84
CA GLU A 955 -19.86 6.13 -5.08
C GLU A 955 -19.35 7.51 -5.52
N VAL A 956 -18.94 7.64 -6.76
CA VAL A 956 -18.57 8.92 -7.37
C VAL A 956 -19.33 9.05 -8.68
N PHE A 957 -19.82 10.24 -8.99
CA PHE A 957 -20.42 10.50 -10.28
C PHE A 957 -19.36 11.03 -11.24
N TYR A 958 -19.45 10.67 -12.51
CA TYR A 958 -18.77 11.39 -13.57
C TYR A 958 -19.80 12.06 -14.47
N GLN A 959 -19.46 13.23 -14.99
CA GLN A 959 -20.25 13.97 -15.96
C GLN A 959 -19.38 14.40 -17.13
N THR A 960 -19.83 14.14 -18.34
CA THR A 960 -19.23 14.70 -19.55
C THR A 960 -19.67 16.16 -19.73
N VAL A 961 -18.74 17.04 -20.09
CA VAL A 961 -18.94 18.49 -20.25
C VAL A 961 -18.45 18.91 -21.64
N ASP A 962 -19.33 19.57 -22.40
CA ASP A 962 -19.02 20.09 -23.74
C ASP A 962 -17.84 21.08 -23.67
N ASP A 963 -16.95 21.06 -24.67
CA ASP A 963 -15.88 22.07 -24.81
C ASP A 963 -15.85 22.62 -26.25
N THR A 964 -15.04 22.06 -27.16
CA THR A 964 -15.22 22.34 -28.60
C THR A 964 -16.14 21.33 -29.25
N ALA A 965 -16.03 20.05 -28.86
CA ALA A 965 -17.01 19.03 -29.13
C ALA A 965 -18.19 19.19 -28.16
N THR A 966 -19.42 19.06 -28.66
CA THR A 966 -20.64 19.13 -27.88
C THR A 966 -21.55 17.91 -28.12
N SER A 967 -22.16 17.46 -27.04
CA SER A 967 -23.24 16.46 -27.08
C SER A 967 -24.51 16.93 -27.82
N SER A 968 -24.58 18.21 -28.20
CA SER A 968 -25.70 18.83 -28.91
C SER A 968 -25.53 18.89 -30.43
N SER A 969 -24.29 18.98 -30.92
CA SER A 969 -23.93 18.80 -32.33
C SER A 969 -24.03 17.33 -32.71
N GLY A 970 -23.60 16.43 -31.82
CA GLY A 970 -23.82 14.99 -31.92
C GLY A 970 -22.55 14.15 -31.86
N ASP A 971 -21.45 14.73 -31.38
CA ASP A 971 -20.08 14.20 -31.51
C ASP A 971 -19.76 13.16 -30.42
N TYR A 972 -20.39 13.27 -29.25
CA TYR A 972 -20.32 12.27 -28.19
C TYR A 972 -21.64 12.16 -27.42
N LYS A 973 -21.87 10.99 -26.82
CA LYS A 973 -23.06 10.76 -26.00
C LYS A 973 -22.87 11.39 -24.61
N ALA A 974 -23.63 12.43 -24.29
CA ALA A 974 -23.69 12.97 -22.93
C ALA A 974 -24.01 11.87 -21.90
N GLN A 975 -23.16 11.76 -20.88
CA GLN A 975 -23.33 10.84 -19.77
C GLN A 975 -23.19 11.58 -18.43
N THR A 976 -24.02 11.18 -17.48
CA THR A 976 -23.87 11.52 -16.06
C THR A 976 -24.26 10.26 -15.31
N GLU A 977 -23.26 9.51 -14.87
CA GLU A 977 -23.43 8.15 -14.35
C GLU A 977 -22.66 7.98 -13.04
N GLN A 978 -23.13 7.04 -12.24
CA GLN A 978 -22.57 6.70 -10.94
C GLN A 978 -21.58 5.55 -11.09
N VAL A 979 -20.39 5.70 -10.51
CA VAL A 979 -19.34 4.70 -10.42
C VAL A 979 -19.23 4.24 -8.97
N THR A 980 -19.62 3.01 -8.70
CA THR A 980 -19.57 2.40 -7.36
C THR A 980 -18.31 1.53 -7.22
N PHE A 981 -17.40 1.93 -6.35
CA PHE A 981 -16.28 1.13 -5.86
C PHE A 981 -16.78 0.25 -4.71
N ASN A 982 -16.80 -1.07 -4.91
CA ASN A 982 -17.12 -2.02 -3.85
C ASN A 982 -15.95 -2.14 -2.86
N VAL A 983 -16.18 -2.87 -1.76
CA VAL A 983 -15.14 -3.17 -0.77
C VAL A 983 -13.96 -3.89 -1.46
N GLY A 984 -12.76 -3.34 -1.29
CA GLY A 984 -11.52 -3.83 -1.91
C GLY A 984 -11.25 -3.34 -3.35
N GLU A 985 -12.14 -2.55 -3.96
CA GLU A 985 -11.89 -1.97 -5.29
C GLU A 985 -11.25 -0.58 -5.22
N PHE A 986 -10.09 -0.42 -5.85
CA PHE A 986 -9.31 0.84 -5.89
C PHE A 986 -9.29 1.51 -7.28
N GLN A 987 -9.78 0.84 -8.32
CA GLN A 987 -9.87 1.39 -9.67
C GLN A 987 -11.17 0.97 -10.39
N LYS A 988 -11.69 1.85 -11.24
CA LYS A 988 -12.84 1.60 -12.12
C LYS A 988 -12.63 2.25 -13.47
N SER A 989 -12.83 1.49 -14.54
CA SER A 989 -12.85 2.04 -15.90
C SER A 989 -14.25 2.48 -16.30
N ILE A 990 -14.35 3.64 -16.94
CA ILE A 990 -15.55 4.17 -17.59
C ILE A 990 -15.30 4.28 -19.10
N SER A 991 -16.36 4.17 -19.88
CA SER A 991 -16.30 4.17 -21.34
C SER A 991 -17.35 5.14 -21.89
N ILE A 992 -16.90 6.28 -22.42
CA ILE A 992 -17.78 7.25 -23.09
C ILE A 992 -17.85 6.92 -24.57
N TRP A 993 -19.05 6.81 -25.14
CA TRP A 993 -19.21 6.57 -26.57
C TRP A 993 -19.08 7.87 -27.36
N VAL A 994 -18.05 7.94 -28.21
CA VAL A 994 -17.93 8.97 -29.24
C VAL A 994 -18.80 8.53 -30.41
N LEU A 995 -19.72 9.40 -30.79
CA LEU A 995 -20.66 9.13 -31.86
C LEU A 995 -19.92 9.20 -33.20
N ASN A 996 -20.47 8.59 -34.24
CA ASN A 996 -19.98 8.70 -35.61
C ASN A 996 -21.11 9.31 -36.40
N ASP A 997 -20.86 10.40 -37.11
CA ASP A 997 -21.86 11.00 -37.97
C ASP A 997 -21.40 11.00 -39.44
N ASN A 998 -21.53 12.11 -40.19
CA ASN A 998 -21.01 12.32 -41.55
C ASN A 998 -20.56 13.80 -41.72
N THR A 999 -20.30 14.51 -40.62
CA THR A 999 -20.06 15.95 -40.57
C THR A 999 -18.55 16.20 -40.58
N PRO A 1000 -18.01 16.93 -41.57
CA PRO A 1000 -16.56 17.15 -41.64
C PRO A 1000 -16.08 18.10 -40.53
N GLU A 1001 -15.43 17.56 -39.50
CA GLU A 1001 -15.11 18.27 -38.23
C GLU A 1001 -13.60 18.38 -37.95
N GLY A 1002 -13.25 19.15 -36.90
CA GLY A 1002 -11.85 19.39 -36.53
C GLY A 1002 -11.23 18.28 -35.68
N VAL A 1003 -10.06 18.54 -35.10
CA VAL A 1003 -9.71 17.88 -33.83
C VAL A 1003 -10.44 18.64 -32.74
N GLU A 1004 -11.29 17.95 -31.99
CA GLU A 1004 -12.21 18.56 -31.04
C GLU A 1004 -12.11 17.91 -29.67
N THR A 1005 -12.49 18.62 -28.61
CA THR A 1005 -12.34 18.14 -27.23
C THR A 1005 -13.65 18.22 -26.47
N PHE A 1006 -13.87 17.26 -25.57
CA PHE A 1006 -14.82 17.36 -24.48
C PHE A 1006 -14.14 16.93 -23.17
N LYS A 1007 -14.71 17.33 -22.03
CA LYS A 1007 -14.17 17.04 -20.70
C LYS A 1007 -15.01 16.02 -19.97
N VAL A 1008 -14.39 15.29 -19.05
CA VAL A 1008 -15.08 14.37 -18.14
C VAL A 1008 -14.69 14.76 -16.73
N ASN A 1009 -15.65 15.28 -15.96
CA ASN A 1009 -15.45 15.78 -14.62
C ASN A 1009 -15.97 14.75 -13.61
N LEU A 1010 -15.19 14.48 -12.57
CA LEU A 1010 -15.70 13.80 -11.38
C LEU A 1010 -16.49 14.80 -10.52
N ILE A 1011 -17.64 14.37 -10.01
CA ILE A 1011 -18.53 15.16 -9.15
C ILE A 1011 -19.13 14.26 -8.06
N ASN A 1012 -19.55 14.85 -6.94
CA ASN A 1012 -20.32 14.19 -5.87
C ASN A 1012 -19.79 12.80 -5.42
N SER A 1013 -18.63 12.78 -4.77
CA SER A 1013 -18.15 11.60 -4.05
C SER A 1013 -18.93 11.35 -2.75
N THR A 1014 -19.24 10.09 -2.45
CA THR A 1014 -19.92 9.64 -1.23
C THR A 1014 -18.96 8.98 -0.24
N GLY A 1015 -19.44 8.78 1.00
CA GLY A 1015 -18.59 8.33 2.11
C GLY A 1015 -17.52 9.35 2.44
N ASP A 1016 -16.40 8.88 2.97
CA ASP A 1016 -15.28 9.70 3.42
C ASP A 1016 -14.22 9.85 2.30
N THR A 1017 -14.65 10.36 1.15
CA THR A 1017 -13.77 10.56 -0.02
C THR A 1017 -13.92 11.93 -0.65
N VAL A 1018 -12.81 12.43 -1.17
CA VAL A 1018 -12.67 13.78 -1.71
C VAL A 1018 -12.15 13.75 -3.15
N LEU A 1019 -12.70 14.62 -3.98
CA LEU A 1019 -12.21 14.85 -5.34
C LEU A 1019 -10.97 15.74 -5.26
N HIS A 1020 -9.80 15.19 -5.57
CA HIS A 1020 -8.51 15.84 -5.35
C HIS A 1020 -7.54 15.57 -6.51
N ASN A 1021 -6.64 16.50 -6.83
CA ASN A 1021 -5.76 16.46 -8.01
C ASN A 1021 -6.54 16.34 -9.35
N GLU A 1022 -6.31 15.26 -10.12
CA GLU A 1022 -6.78 15.02 -11.49
C GLU A 1022 -8.28 14.68 -11.55
N THR A 1023 -9.13 15.64 -11.21
CA THR A 1023 -10.60 15.49 -11.16
C THR A 1023 -11.29 15.70 -12.51
N THR A 1024 -10.54 16.12 -13.53
CA THR A 1024 -11.04 16.39 -14.90
C THR A 1024 -10.14 15.72 -15.92
N ALA A 1025 -10.69 14.79 -16.70
CA ALA A 1025 -10.03 14.22 -17.87
C ALA A 1025 -10.45 14.98 -19.15
N THR A 1026 -9.55 15.02 -20.14
CA THR A 1026 -9.83 15.61 -21.46
C THR A 1026 -9.78 14.53 -22.54
N VAL A 1027 -10.86 14.40 -23.31
CA VAL A 1027 -10.96 13.49 -24.44
C VAL A 1027 -10.87 14.31 -25.72
N SER A 1028 -9.91 13.97 -26.60
CA SER A 1028 -9.76 14.59 -27.92
C SER A 1028 -10.28 13.65 -29.00
N ILE A 1029 -11.35 14.06 -29.68
CA ILE A 1029 -11.86 13.44 -30.89
C ILE A 1029 -10.95 13.85 -32.05
N LEU A 1030 -10.40 12.88 -32.75
CA LEU A 1030 -9.56 13.10 -33.93
C LEU A 1030 -10.42 13.45 -35.15
N ALA A 1031 -9.89 14.28 -36.06
CA ALA A 1031 -10.60 14.69 -37.27
C ALA A 1031 -11.03 13.47 -38.11
N ASN A 1032 -12.26 13.52 -38.62
CA ASN A 1032 -12.88 12.46 -39.41
C ASN A 1032 -13.77 13.05 -40.52
N ASP A 1033 -14.41 12.19 -41.30
CA ASP A 1033 -15.38 12.54 -42.34
C ASP A 1033 -14.90 13.60 -43.35
N ARG A 1034 -13.58 13.57 -43.63
CA ARG A 1034 -12.88 14.53 -44.49
C ARG A 1034 -12.85 15.94 -43.91
N GLY A 1035 -12.75 16.05 -42.59
CA GLY A 1035 -12.51 17.31 -41.86
C GLY A 1035 -11.21 18.00 -42.30
N THR A 1036 -10.22 17.22 -42.72
CA THR A 1036 -9.01 17.73 -43.39
C THR A 1036 -9.25 18.27 -44.81
N GLY A 1037 -10.45 18.11 -45.37
CA GLY A 1037 -10.91 18.74 -46.59
C GLY A 1037 -10.71 17.95 -47.87
N VAL A 1038 -11.41 18.40 -48.92
CA VAL A 1038 -11.41 17.77 -50.24
C VAL A 1038 -10.68 18.63 -51.26
N PHE A 1039 -9.61 18.10 -51.85
CA PHE A 1039 -8.69 18.83 -52.73
C PHE A 1039 -8.96 18.56 -54.22
N GLN A 1040 -9.10 19.62 -55.01
CA GLN A 1040 -9.34 19.55 -56.46
C GLN A 1040 -8.85 20.81 -57.17
N PHE A 1041 -8.68 20.78 -58.49
CA PHE A 1041 -8.46 21.99 -59.27
C PHE A 1041 -9.73 22.86 -59.37
N ALA A 1042 -9.52 24.17 -59.54
CA ALA A 1042 -10.58 25.13 -59.83
C ALA A 1042 -11.20 24.86 -61.22
N SER A 1043 -12.49 24.55 -61.25
CA SER A 1043 -13.17 24.00 -62.44
C SER A 1043 -13.30 24.97 -63.62
N ASN A 1044 -13.10 26.26 -63.39
CA ASN A 1044 -13.16 27.31 -64.41
C ASN A 1044 -11.85 27.52 -65.18
N LEU A 1045 -10.74 26.87 -64.77
CA LEU A 1045 -9.39 27.12 -65.30
C LEU A 1045 -8.58 25.83 -65.52
N LEU A 1046 -9.27 24.71 -65.79
CA LEU A 1046 -8.62 23.40 -65.93
C LEU A 1046 -7.72 23.28 -67.16
N ASN A 1047 -8.06 23.95 -68.26
CA ASN A 1047 -7.24 23.94 -69.47
C ASN A 1047 -6.60 25.31 -69.63
N LYS A 1048 -5.27 25.37 -69.71
CA LYS A 1048 -4.52 26.60 -69.98
C LYS A 1048 -3.65 26.44 -71.21
N THR A 1049 -3.49 27.52 -71.98
CA THR A 1049 -2.45 27.61 -73.01
C THR A 1049 -1.33 28.51 -72.54
N THR A 1050 -0.08 28.15 -72.85
CA THR A 1050 1.09 28.99 -72.65
C THR A 1050 1.99 28.94 -73.89
N VAL A 1051 3.06 29.74 -73.87
CA VAL A 1051 4.21 29.64 -74.77
C VAL A 1051 5.46 29.33 -73.94
N GLU A 1052 6.54 28.92 -74.59
CA GLU A 1052 7.86 28.76 -73.97
C GLU A 1052 8.29 30.00 -73.16
N SER A 1053 9.10 29.78 -72.11
CA SER A 1053 9.58 30.83 -71.19
C SER A 1053 8.48 31.60 -70.43
N ALA A 1054 7.23 31.13 -70.44
CA ALA A 1054 6.13 31.71 -69.67
C ALA A 1054 5.56 30.72 -68.62
N SER A 1055 5.01 31.28 -67.53
CA SER A 1055 4.46 30.49 -66.42
C SER A 1055 2.94 30.40 -66.46
N ALA A 1056 2.41 29.18 -66.26
CA ALA A 1056 1.00 28.90 -66.05
C ALA A 1056 0.71 28.61 -64.56
N GLU A 1057 -0.30 29.28 -64.02
CA GLU A 1057 -0.74 29.14 -62.62
C GLU A 1057 -2.00 28.26 -62.53
N PHE A 1058 -1.97 27.18 -61.76
CA PHE A 1058 -3.12 26.31 -61.52
C PHE A 1058 -3.60 26.43 -60.08
N THR A 1059 -4.82 26.95 -59.89
CA THR A 1059 -5.43 27.06 -58.57
C THR A 1059 -6.00 25.70 -58.13
N VAL A 1060 -5.56 25.25 -56.96
CA VAL A 1060 -6.17 24.14 -56.23
C VAL A 1060 -7.09 24.70 -55.15
N GLU A 1061 -8.30 24.15 -55.05
CA GLU A 1061 -9.32 24.49 -54.05
C GLU A 1061 -9.41 23.38 -53.00
N ARG A 1062 -9.53 23.77 -51.73
CA ARG A 1062 -9.84 22.91 -50.57
C ARG A 1062 -11.31 23.12 -50.19
N LYS A 1063 -12.13 22.12 -50.51
CA LYS A 1063 -13.60 22.10 -50.34
C LYS A 1063 -14.01 21.26 -49.13
N THR A 1064 -15.31 21.30 -48.83
CA THR A 1064 -15.99 20.76 -47.63
C THR A 1064 -15.50 21.37 -46.31
N ALA A 1065 -14.27 21.08 -45.91
CA ALA A 1065 -13.68 21.51 -44.65
C ALA A 1065 -12.24 22.02 -44.82
N GLN A 1066 -11.77 22.80 -43.85
CA GLN A 1066 -10.49 23.52 -43.91
C GLN A 1066 -9.67 23.35 -42.63
N PHE A 1067 -9.93 22.28 -41.86
CA PHE A 1067 -9.34 22.07 -40.54
C PHE A 1067 -7.95 21.45 -40.61
N GLY A 1068 -7.00 22.02 -39.86
CA GLY A 1068 -5.61 21.53 -39.78
C GLY A 1068 -4.75 21.82 -41.02
N GLU A 1069 -3.45 21.50 -40.90
CA GLU A 1069 -2.45 21.65 -41.97
C GLU A 1069 -2.35 20.37 -42.82
N VAL A 1070 -2.46 20.53 -44.13
CA VAL A 1070 -2.36 19.44 -45.12
C VAL A 1070 -1.32 19.78 -46.18
N ARG A 1071 -0.40 18.84 -46.48
CA ARG A 1071 0.53 18.93 -47.63
C ARG A 1071 0.00 18.12 -48.79
N LEU A 1072 -0.28 18.80 -49.91
CA LEU A 1072 -0.76 18.22 -51.15
C LEU A 1072 0.39 18.01 -52.14
N PHE A 1073 0.61 16.77 -52.59
CA PHE A 1073 1.57 16.44 -53.64
C PHE A 1073 0.92 16.50 -55.03
N TRP A 1074 1.67 17.05 -55.99
CA TRP A 1074 1.25 17.18 -57.38
C TRP A 1074 2.39 16.77 -58.33
N GLN A 1075 2.03 16.31 -59.54
CA GLN A 1075 2.95 15.88 -60.60
C GLN A 1075 2.41 16.29 -61.98
N VAL A 1076 3.30 16.55 -62.93
CA VAL A 1076 3.00 16.83 -64.35
C VAL A 1076 3.43 15.64 -65.20
N LEU A 1077 2.56 15.23 -66.11
CA LEU A 1077 2.76 14.13 -67.04
C LEU A 1077 2.62 14.64 -68.48
N ARG A 1078 3.41 14.13 -69.42
CA ARG A 1078 3.24 14.41 -70.86
C ARG A 1078 2.03 13.65 -71.37
N THR A 1079 1.15 14.30 -72.15
CA THR A 1079 -0.06 13.68 -72.73
C THR A 1079 0.13 13.50 -74.23
N PHE A 1080 0.11 12.26 -74.69
CA PHE A 1080 0.21 11.95 -76.11
C PHE A 1080 -1.15 12.02 -76.81
N SER A 1081 -1.14 12.19 -78.13
CA SER A 1081 -2.34 12.34 -78.97
C SER A 1081 -3.29 11.12 -78.98
N ASN A 1082 -2.85 9.98 -78.43
CA ASN A 1082 -3.65 8.77 -78.19
C ASN A 1082 -4.36 8.75 -76.83
N GLY A 1083 -4.16 9.77 -75.97
CA GLY A 1083 -4.69 9.85 -74.62
C GLY A 1083 -3.89 9.10 -73.54
N SER A 1084 -2.74 8.50 -73.88
CA SER A 1084 -1.80 7.96 -72.89
C SER A 1084 -0.96 9.07 -72.28
N VAL A 1085 -0.47 8.84 -71.06
CA VAL A 1085 0.41 9.77 -70.34
C VAL A 1085 1.72 9.09 -69.96
N SER A 1086 2.83 9.84 -69.95
CA SER A 1086 4.12 9.41 -69.39
C SER A 1086 4.61 10.41 -68.34
N GLU A 1087 5.45 9.93 -67.43
CA GLU A 1087 6.18 10.82 -66.53
C GLU A 1087 7.15 11.71 -67.32
N LEU A 1088 7.45 12.87 -66.74
CA LEU A 1088 8.43 13.83 -67.23
C LEU A 1088 9.57 13.94 -66.22
N SER A 1089 10.80 14.15 -66.70
CA SER A 1089 11.91 14.53 -65.83
C SER A 1089 11.96 16.06 -65.63
N PRO A 1090 12.33 16.57 -64.44
CA PRO A 1090 12.56 18.00 -64.24
C PRO A 1090 13.61 18.50 -65.23
N GLY A 1091 13.38 19.64 -65.86
CA GLY A 1091 14.34 20.23 -66.81
C GLY A 1091 14.21 19.77 -68.27
N GLN A 1092 13.33 18.79 -68.58
CA GLN A 1092 12.92 18.55 -69.98
C GLN A 1092 12.02 19.69 -70.46
N GLU A 1093 10.80 19.76 -69.93
CA GLU A 1093 9.78 20.74 -70.36
C GLU A 1093 9.56 21.87 -69.34
N PHE A 1094 9.54 21.51 -68.06
CA PHE A 1094 9.23 22.42 -66.97
C PHE A 1094 10.38 22.47 -65.97
N THR A 1095 10.59 23.64 -65.35
CA THR A 1095 11.55 23.80 -64.25
C THR A 1095 11.28 22.82 -63.10
N ASN A 1096 10.02 22.48 -62.87
CA ASN A 1096 9.54 21.59 -61.82
C ASN A 1096 8.34 20.77 -62.34
N VAL A 1097 8.50 19.45 -62.35
CA VAL A 1097 7.47 18.49 -62.82
C VAL A 1097 6.72 17.82 -61.67
N ALA A 1098 7.14 18.02 -60.42
CA ALA A 1098 6.42 17.58 -59.23
C ALA A 1098 6.76 18.50 -58.05
N GLY A 1099 5.93 18.45 -57.00
CA GLY A 1099 6.19 19.20 -55.77
C GLY A 1099 5.06 19.15 -54.76
N PHE A 1100 5.26 19.87 -53.65
CA PHE A 1100 4.27 19.99 -52.58
C PHE A 1100 3.68 21.39 -52.51
N VAL A 1101 2.43 21.47 -52.07
CA VAL A 1101 1.71 22.70 -51.73
C VAL A 1101 1.08 22.51 -50.35
N THR A 1102 1.45 23.36 -49.39
CA THR A 1102 0.88 23.32 -48.04
C THR A 1102 -0.37 24.18 -47.93
N PHE A 1103 -1.44 23.61 -47.41
CA PHE A 1103 -2.64 24.31 -46.96
C PHE A 1103 -2.61 24.38 -45.44
N THR A 1104 -2.44 25.58 -44.87
CA THR A 1104 -2.57 25.80 -43.42
C THR A 1104 -4.05 25.81 -43.00
N ASN A 1105 -4.30 25.77 -41.69
CA ASN A 1105 -5.66 25.79 -41.13
C ASN A 1105 -6.46 27.02 -41.62
N GLY A 1106 -7.69 26.80 -42.09
CA GLY A 1106 -8.56 27.85 -42.66
C GLY A 1106 -8.19 28.34 -44.06
N LEU A 1107 -7.20 27.74 -44.73
CA LEU A 1107 -6.79 28.15 -46.07
C LEU A 1107 -7.57 27.39 -47.16
N SER A 1108 -8.31 28.12 -48.00
CA SER A 1108 -9.27 27.56 -48.97
C SER A 1108 -8.71 27.24 -50.35
N SER A 1109 -7.56 27.81 -50.71
CA SER A 1109 -6.99 27.67 -52.07
C SER A 1109 -5.50 27.98 -52.10
N GLN A 1110 -4.76 27.25 -52.93
CA GLN A 1110 -3.35 27.49 -53.24
C GLN A 1110 -3.10 27.48 -54.75
N VAL A 1111 -1.91 27.91 -55.17
CA VAL A 1111 -1.50 27.97 -56.58
C VAL A 1111 -0.27 27.12 -56.84
N ILE A 1112 -0.38 26.18 -57.79
CA ILE A 1112 0.75 25.49 -58.41
C ILE A 1112 1.24 26.36 -59.57
N ARG A 1113 2.55 26.62 -59.64
CA ARG A 1113 3.18 27.37 -60.74
C ARG A 1113 4.03 26.43 -61.57
N LEU A 1114 3.73 26.32 -62.86
CA LEU A 1114 4.53 25.61 -63.85
C LEU A 1114 5.15 26.64 -64.81
N THR A 1115 6.45 26.56 -65.05
CA THR A 1115 7.14 27.45 -66.02
C THR A 1115 7.67 26.60 -67.14
N ALA A 1116 7.14 26.81 -68.35
CA ALA A 1116 7.63 26.18 -69.57
C ALA A 1116 9.04 26.70 -69.86
N LEU A 1117 9.96 25.79 -70.18
CA LEU A 1117 11.31 26.13 -70.60
C LEU A 1117 11.28 26.62 -72.06
N LYS A 1118 12.46 26.87 -72.64
CA LYS A 1118 12.64 27.06 -74.08
C LYS A 1118 13.79 26.17 -74.52
N ASP A 1119 13.56 25.31 -75.52
CA ASP A 1119 14.54 24.30 -75.92
C ASP A 1119 14.99 24.40 -77.40
N GLY A 1120 14.22 25.05 -78.27
CA GLY A 1120 14.55 25.18 -79.69
C GLY A 1120 14.03 24.06 -80.58
N ILE A 1121 13.22 23.13 -80.04
CA ILE A 1121 12.70 21.96 -80.75
C ILE A 1121 11.37 22.30 -81.43
N ALA A 1122 11.22 21.87 -82.68
CA ALA A 1122 10.09 22.23 -83.53
C ALA A 1122 8.84 21.38 -83.24
N GLU A 1123 7.98 21.82 -82.33
CA GLU A 1123 6.87 21.03 -81.78
C GLU A 1123 5.47 21.57 -82.17
N LEU A 1124 4.49 20.65 -82.25
CA LEU A 1124 3.08 21.04 -82.34
C LEU A 1124 2.55 21.42 -80.95
N ASP A 1125 1.24 21.68 -80.83
CA ASP A 1125 0.60 21.99 -79.55
C ASP A 1125 0.75 20.81 -78.55
N GLU A 1126 1.83 20.83 -77.76
CA GLU A 1126 2.16 19.86 -76.73
C GLU A 1126 1.17 19.98 -75.56
N SER A 1127 0.60 18.87 -75.07
CA SER A 1127 -0.35 18.89 -73.97
C SER A 1127 0.13 18.06 -72.77
N PHE A 1128 -0.02 18.63 -71.58
CA PHE A 1128 0.50 18.10 -70.33
C PHE A 1128 -0.62 17.97 -69.31
N GLU A 1129 -0.67 16.86 -68.59
CA GLU A 1129 -1.61 16.62 -67.51
C GLU A 1129 -0.94 16.93 -66.16
N LEU A 1130 -1.36 18.00 -65.51
CA LEU A 1130 -1.05 18.27 -64.11
C LEU A 1130 -2.06 17.52 -63.22
N ARG A 1131 -1.56 16.66 -62.32
CA ARG A 1131 -2.33 15.75 -61.48
C ARG A 1131 -2.04 15.95 -59.99
N LEU A 1132 -3.09 15.86 -59.16
CA LEU A 1132 -2.97 15.72 -57.70
C LEU A 1132 -2.86 14.24 -57.31
N ILE A 1133 -1.95 13.90 -56.40
CA ILE A 1133 -1.59 12.50 -56.07
C ILE A 1133 -2.06 12.07 -54.67
N ASN A 1134 -1.56 12.71 -53.62
CA ASN A 1134 -1.97 12.47 -52.23
C ASN A 1134 -1.97 13.81 -51.44
N ALA A 1135 -2.68 13.84 -50.33
CA ALA A 1135 -2.76 15.00 -49.44
C ALA A 1135 -2.62 14.54 -47.99
N THR A 1136 -1.48 14.84 -47.35
CA THR A 1136 -1.13 14.28 -46.04
C THR A 1136 -1.42 15.27 -44.90
N GLY A 1137 -2.14 14.83 -43.87
CA GLY A 1137 -2.45 15.63 -42.68
C GLY A 1137 -1.33 15.58 -41.64
N ILE A 1138 -0.84 16.74 -41.19
CA ILE A 1138 0.41 16.81 -40.40
C ILE A 1138 0.17 16.72 -38.87
N GLN A 1139 -1.04 17.01 -38.41
CA GLN A 1139 -1.38 17.06 -36.97
C GLN A 1139 -2.75 16.46 -36.62
N THR A 1140 -3.48 15.93 -37.61
CA THR A 1140 -4.92 15.64 -37.52
C THR A 1140 -5.26 14.16 -37.38
N GLY A 1141 -4.35 13.24 -37.72
CA GLY A 1141 -4.60 11.79 -37.71
C GLY A 1141 -5.44 11.26 -38.90
N GLU A 1142 -5.86 12.16 -39.80
CA GLU A 1142 -6.58 11.90 -41.05
C GLU A 1142 -5.82 12.59 -42.21
N ASP A 1143 -5.83 11.95 -43.39
CA ASP A 1143 -5.30 12.49 -44.64
C ASP A 1143 -6.39 13.13 -45.51
N GLY A 1144 -6.02 14.16 -46.25
CA GLY A 1144 -6.92 14.90 -47.13
C GLY A 1144 -7.35 14.09 -48.36
N VAL A 1145 -8.61 14.26 -48.78
CA VAL A 1145 -9.18 13.47 -49.88
C VAL A 1145 -9.09 14.23 -51.20
N ILE A 1146 -8.49 13.64 -52.23
CA ILE A 1146 -8.43 14.22 -53.58
C ILE A 1146 -9.71 13.87 -54.37
N SER A 1147 -10.30 14.86 -55.05
CA SER A 1147 -11.56 14.75 -55.77
C SER A 1147 -11.48 15.31 -57.19
N THR A 1148 -12.46 14.97 -58.03
CA THR A 1148 -12.57 15.46 -59.39
C THR A 1148 -12.95 16.95 -59.43
N PRO A 1149 -12.30 17.77 -60.28
CA PRO A 1149 -11.17 17.46 -61.16
C PRO A 1149 -9.83 17.42 -60.41
N PHE A 1150 -9.22 16.24 -60.33
CA PHE A 1150 -7.86 16.04 -59.81
C PHE A 1150 -6.78 16.14 -60.91
N LYS A 1151 -7.22 16.50 -62.12
CA LYS A 1151 -6.41 16.71 -63.33
C LYS A 1151 -6.72 18.09 -63.90
N ALA A 1152 -5.68 18.77 -64.37
CA ALA A 1152 -5.74 19.97 -65.19
C ALA A 1152 -4.79 19.77 -66.38
N PHE A 1153 -5.02 20.47 -67.48
CA PHE A 1153 -4.23 20.38 -68.69
C PHE A 1153 -3.54 21.71 -69.03
N LEU A 1154 -2.25 21.63 -69.33
CA LEU A 1154 -1.47 22.74 -69.88
C LEU A 1154 -1.11 22.40 -71.31
N THR A 1155 -1.49 23.24 -72.27
CA THR A 1155 -1.04 23.13 -73.65
C THR A 1155 0.03 24.19 -73.92
N ILE A 1156 1.23 23.78 -74.29
CA ILE A 1156 2.24 24.69 -74.84
C ILE A 1156 1.91 24.84 -76.33
N SER A 1157 1.79 26.08 -76.79
CA SER A 1157 1.35 26.39 -78.15
C SER A 1157 2.53 26.23 -79.12
N THR A 1158 2.26 25.61 -80.27
CA THR A 1158 3.10 25.53 -81.49
C THR A 1158 4.25 26.55 -81.53
N ASN A 1159 5.49 26.05 -81.39
CA ASN A 1159 6.75 26.78 -81.25
C ASN A 1159 7.79 26.31 -82.29
N ASP A 1160 8.81 27.12 -82.56
CA ASP A 1160 10.02 26.74 -83.33
C ASP A 1160 9.80 26.03 -84.70
N ASP A 1161 8.80 26.50 -85.46
CA ASP A 1161 8.53 26.18 -86.88
C ASP A 1161 8.23 24.69 -87.23
N PRO A 1162 7.24 24.05 -86.59
CA PRO A 1162 6.99 22.60 -86.68
C PRO A 1162 6.47 22.15 -88.06
N ASN A 1163 5.83 23.08 -88.77
CA ASN A 1163 5.31 22.89 -90.12
C ASN A 1163 6.39 22.99 -91.21
N GLY A 1164 7.67 23.15 -90.86
CA GLY A 1164 8.77 22.88 -91.78
C GLY A 1164 9.50 24.12 -92.30
N LEU A 1165 10.81 24.13 -92.07
CA LEU A 1165 11.74 24.99 -92.81
C LEU A 1165 12.27 24.21 -94.03
N PHE A 1166 11.88 24.60 -95.24
CA PHE A 1166 12.19 23.84 -96.47
C PHE A 1166 13.40 24.39 -97.21
N LYS A 1167 14.33 23.51 -97.62
CA LYS A 1167 15.47 23.80 -98.49
C LYS A 1167 15.64 22.71 -99.55
N PHE A 1168 16.39 22.95 -100.61
CA PHE A 1168 16.77 21.86 -101.51
C PHE A 1168 17.91 21.03 -100.90
N ALA A 1169 18.00 19.75 -101.24
CA ALA A 1169 19.21 18.97 -100.98
C ALA A 1169 20.40 19.63 -101.71
N GLU A 1170 21.56 19.67 -101.06
CA GLU A 1170 22.72 20.34 -101.66
C GLU A 1170 23.19 19.59 -102.91
N GLY A 1171 23.25 20.33 -104.02
CA GLY A 1171 23.59 19.81 -105.34
C GLY A 1171 22.62 20.31 -106.41
N SER A 1172 23.07 21.24 -107.26
CA SER A 1172 22.39 21.54 -108.52
C SER A 1172 22.49 20.34 -109.46
N VAL A 1173 21.37 19.65 -109.70
CA VAL A 1173 21.32 18.48 -110.58
C VAL A 1173 21.01 18.92 -112.01
N ASP A 1174 22.05 19.09 -112.82
CA ASP A 1174 21.92 19.10 -114.28
C ASP A 1174 21.56 17.70 -114.80
N ILE A 1175 20.62 17.61 -115.74
CA ILE A 1175 20.22 16.37 -116.41
C ILE A 1175 20.67 16.45 -117.87
N PRO A 1176 21.61 15.59 -118.34
CA PRO A 1176 21.94 15.51 -119.76
C PRO A 1176 20.84 14.82 -120.55
N GLU A 1177 20.41 15.45 -121.65
CA GLU A 1177 19.67 14.79 -122.74
C GLU A 1177 20.68 14.07 -123.67
N ASP A 1178 20.35 12.87 -124.15
CA ASP A 1178 21.32 11.87 -124.63
C ASP A 1178 22.24 12.30 -125.78
N PHE A 1179 23.51 11.86 -125.72
CA PHE A 1179 24.54 12.13 -126.74
C PHE A 1179 24.73 10.97 -127.74
N LYS A 1180 23.66 10.56 -128.46
CA LYS A 1180 23.68 10.04 -129.85
C LYS A 1180 22.30 9.50 -130.32
N PRO A 1181 21.99 9.55 -131.62
CA PRO A 1181 20.72 9.02 -132.15
C PRO A 1181 20.75 7.48 -132.22
N GLY A 1182 19.78 6.81 -131.60
CA GLY A 1182 19.55 5.37 -131.79
C GLY A 1182 18.79 4.62 -130.69
N MET A 1183 18.75 5.11 -129.45
CA MET A 1183 17.90 4.57 -128.38
C MET A 1183 17.38 5.73 -127.52
N GLU A 1184 16.11 5.66 -127.13
CA GLU A 1184 15.54 6.54 -126.10
C GLU A 1184 15.79 5.89 -124.73
N ALA A 1185 16.58 6.55 -123.88
CA ALA A 1185 16.66 6.25 -122.45
C ALA A 1185 16.04 7.41 -121.66
N THR A 1186 14.86 7.19 -121.09
CA THR A 1186 14.21 8.14 -120.18
C THR A 1186 15.01 8.29 -118.89
N THR A 1187 15.93 9.26 -118.87
CA THR A 1187 16.73 9.57 -117.67
C THR A 1187 15.90 10.35 -116.66
N THR A 1188 15.32 9.63 -115.70
CA THR A 1188 14.63 10.23 -114.55
C THR A 1188 15.66 10.61 -113.49
N LYS A 1189 15.67 11.87 -113.05
CA LYS A 1189 16.48 12.37 -111.93
C LYS A 1189 15.56 13.04 -110.92
N ASN A 1190 15.71 12.67 -109.66
CA ASN A 1190 14.88 13.20 -108.58
C ASN A 1190 15.51 14.50 -108.04
N LEU A 1191 14.73 15.57 -107.98
CA LEU A 1191 15.05 16.76 -107.20
C LEU A 1191 14.54 16.55 -105.77
N THR A 1192 15.45 16.37 -104.82
CA THR A 1192 15.10 16.15 -103.42
C THR A 1192 14.95 17.49 -102.71
N VAL A 1193 13.73 17.83 -102.28
CA VAL A 1193 13.50 18.90 -101.30
C VAL A 1193 13.73 18.32 -99.91
N LEU A 1194 14.63 18.93 -99.13
CA LEU A 1194 14.86 18.59 -97.73
C LEU A 1194 14.01 19.47 -96.83
N ARG A 1195 13.44 18.83 -95.82
CA ARG A 1195 12.76 19.51 -94.71
C ARG A 1195 13.78 19.62 -93.58
N ASN A 1196 14.30 20.82 -93.34
CA ASN A 1196 15.50 21.07 -92.52
C ASN A 1196 15.22 21.06 -91.01
N GLN A 1197 14.02 21.48 -90.61
CA GLN A 1197 13.53 21.53 -89.23
C GLN A 1197 12.00 21.45 -89.25
N GLY A 1198 11.40 20.80 -88.25
CA GLY A 1198 9.95 20.55 -88.14
C GLY A 1198 9.42 19.60 -89.21
N SER A 1199 8.97 18.39 -88.86
CA SER A 1199 8.58 17.33 -89.82
C SER A 1199 7.08 17.10 -89.99
N TRP A 1200 6.24 17.83 -89.25
CA TRP A 1200 4.81 17.54 -89.09
C TRP A 1200 3.91 18.01 -90.24
N GLY A 1201 2.91 17.20 -90.61
CA GLY A 1201 1.90 17.55 -91.62
C GLY A 1201 2.39 17.56 -93.08
N THR A 1202 1.45 17.43 -94.02
CA THR A 1202 1.76 17.41 -95.47
C THR A 1202 1.84 18.82 -96.04
N VAL A 1203 3.05 19.39 -96.10
CA VAL A 1203 3.27 20.66 -96.80
C VAL A 1203 3.45 20.44 -98.28
N ARG A 1204 2.63 21.12 -99.08
CA ARG A 1204 2.73 21.11 -100.55
C ARG A 1204 3.71 22.20 -100.99
N VAL A 1205 4.99 21.83 -101.09
CA VAL A 1205 6.01 22.68 -101.69
C VAL A 1205 5.81 22.68 -103.22
N ALA A 1206 5.15 23.71 -103.73
CA ALA A 1206 5.11 23.97 -105.16
C ALA A 1206 6.45 24.58 -105.60
N TRP A 1207 7.03 24.02 -106.65
CA TRP A 1207 8.19 24.58 -107.34
C TRP A 1207 7.80 24.87 -108.79
N GLU A 1208 8.28 25.99 -109.31
CA GLU A 1208 8.13 26.35 -110.71
C GLU A 1208 9.49 26.59 -111.35
N VAL A 1209 9.65 26.18 -112.60
CA VAL A 1209 10.84 26.49 -113.39
C VAL A 1209 10.69 27.90 -113.95
N GLN A 1210 11.03 28.91 -113.14
CA GLN A 1210 11.14 30.27 -113.63
C GLN A 1210 12.32 30.40 -114.60
N THR A 1211 12.03 30.80 -115.84
CA THR A 1211 13.05 31.44 -116.68
C THR A 1211 13.20 32.89 -116.22
N ALA A 1212 14.43 33.42 -116.23
CA ALA A 1212 14.76 34.71 -115.63
C ALA A 1212 14.25 35.93 -116.45
N ALA A 1213 12.92 36.10 -116.54
CA ALA A 1213 12.28 37.20 -117.25
C ALA A 1213 10.82 37.51 -116.85
N ALA A 1214 10.47 37.58 -115.56
CA ALA A 1214 9.29 38.34 -115.10
C ALA A 1214 9.27 38.58 -113.58
N SER A 1215 9.26 39.85 -113.17
CA SER A 1215 8.71 40.28 -111.89
C SER A 1215 7.76 41.45 -112.14
N LEU A 1216 6.54 41.42 -111.57
CA LEU A 1216 5.67 42.55 -111.17
C LEU A 1216 4.17 42.18 -111.10
N ALA A 1217 3.50 42.75 -110.09
CA ALA A 1217 2.04 42.98 -109.93
C ALA A 1217 1.09 41.80 -109.56
N ARG A 1218 0.04 42.17 -108.79
CA ARG A 1218 -1.00 41.32 -108.16
C ARG A 1218 -2.28 41.17 -109.02
N SER A 1219 -3.13 40.21 -108.59
CA SER A 1219 -4.61 40.21 -108.50
C SER A 1219 -5.46 39.37 -109.48
N ASP A 1220 -5.98 38.27 -108.92
CA ASP A 1220 -7.38 37.79 -108.85
C ASP A 1220 -8.19 37.26 -110.06
N ASN A 1221 -8.87 36.12 -109.77
CA ASN A 1221 -10.02 35.45 -110.44
C ASN A 1221 -9.71 34.68 -111.75
N ALA A 1222 -10.25 33.48 -112.04
CA ALA A 1222 -11.25 32.57 -111.42
C ALA A 1222 -11.29 31.23 -112.25
N TYR A 1223 -11.83 30.05 -111.86
CA TYR A 1223 -12.34 29.40 -110.63
C TYR A 1223 -12.42 27.86 -110.90
N ASP A 1224 -12.46 27.02 -109.85
CA ASP A 1224 -13.23 25.73 -109.72
C ASP A 1224 -13.03 24.53 -110.71
N LEU A 1225 -13.23 23.23 -110.39
CA LEU A 1225 -13.65 22.52 -109.14
C LEU A 1225 -13.17 21.02 -109.11
N PHE A 1226 -12.57 20.61 -107.98
CA PHE A 1226 -12.48 19.29 -107.25
C PHE A 1226 -12.76 17.83 -107.77
N LEU A 1227 -12.01 16.90 -107.13
CA LEU A 1227 -12.32 15.48 -106.68
C LEU A 1227 -12.48 14.36 -107.76
N LEU A 1228 -12.09 13.07 -107.64
CA LEU A 1228 -11.54 12.10 -106.63
C LEU A 1228 -10.61 11.06 -107.37
N GLY A 1229 -9.86 10.09 -106.79
CA GLY A 1229 -9.51 9.74 -105.39
C GLY A 1229 -9.36 8.21 -105.10
N SER A 1230 -8.18 7.73 -104.62
CA SER A 1230 -7.86 6.39 -104.01
C SER A 1230 -7.89 5.12 -104.92
N MET A 1231 -7.17 3.99 -104.71
CA MET A 1231 -6.04 3.56 -103.84
C MET A 1231 -5.53 2.13 -104.25
N SER A 1232 -4.33 1.75 -103.80
CA SER A 1232 -3.84 0.36 -103.50
C SER A 1232 -3.37 -0.63 -104.60
N SER A 1233 -2.25 -1.31 -104.26
CA SER A 1233 -1.68 -2.59 -104.75
C SER A 1233 -1.34 -2.76 -106.25
N GLY A 1234 -0.07 -3.07 -106.54
CA GLY A 1234 0.45 -3.09 -107.90
C GLY A 1234 0.25 -4.37 -108.71
N LEU A 1235 0.31 -4.21 -110.04
CA LEU A 1235 0.98 -5.14 -110.94
C LEU A 1235 1.49 -4.40 -112.19
N ARG A 1236 2.55 -4.91 -112.81
CA ARG A 1236 3.02 -4.47 -114.14
C ARG A 1236 1.95 -4.74 -115.21
N VAL A 1237 1.74 -3.81 -116.14
CA VAL A 1237 1.50 -4.14 -117.55
C VAL A 1237 2.25 -3.16 -118.47
N SER A 1238 2.79 -3.71 -119.55
CA SER A 1238 3.54 -3.05 -120.62
C SER A 1238 2.71 -2.13 -121.52
N LEU A 1239 3.36 -1.14 -122.12
CA LEU A 1239 2.84 -0.30 -123.20
C LEU A 1239 2.47 -1.11 -124.45
N HIS A 1240 1.33 -0.78 -125.07
CA HIS A 1240 1.17 -0.87 -126.52
C HIS A 1240 0.36 0.30 -127.07
N SER A 1241 0.56 0.60 -128.35
CA SER A 1241 0.49 1.95 -128.92
C SER A 1241 -0.90 2.44 -129.37
N GLY A 1242 -1.05 3.77 -129.37
CA GLY A 1242 -2.14 4.52 -130.00
C GLY A 1242 -1.70 5.97 -130.21
N ASP A 1243 -1.79 6.47 -131.45
CA ASP A 1243 -0.94 7.58 -131.93
C ASP A 1243 -1.38 9.00 -131.49
N GLN A 1244 -0.35 9.83 -131.30
CA GLN A 1244 -0.27 11.30 -131.19
C GLN A 1244 -1.56 12.16 -131.22
N THR A 1245 -1.80 12.91 -130.14
CA THR A 1245 -1.37 14.33 -130.03
C THR A 1245 -1.96 14.99 -128.76
N GLN A 1246 -1.14 15.31 -127.76
CA GLN A 1246 -1.42 16.42 -126.83
C GLN A 1246 -0.21 16.82 -125.99
N ARG A 1247 -0.15 18.11 -125.66
CA ARG A 1247 0.93 18.72 -124.87
C ARG A 1247 0.76 18.34 -123.40
N LEU A 1248 1.71 17.60 -122.85
CA LEU A 1248 1.78 17.37 -121.40
C LEU A 1248 2.19 18.67 -120.70
N MET A 1249 1.38 19.11 -119.74
CA MET A 1249 1.87 19.91 -118.61
C MET A 1249 1.94 18.95 -117.42
N CYS A 1250 3.14 18.42 -117.15
CA CYS A 1250 3.32 17.36 -116.16
C CYS A 1250 3.54 17.98 -114.78
N ILE A 1251 2.47 18.10 -113.99
CA ILE A 1251 2.60 18.30 -112.54
C ILE A 1251 2.81 16.92 -111.91
N VAL A 1252 4.08 16.57 -111.64
CA VAL A 1252 4.40 15.36 -110.87
C VAL A 1252 4.16 15.67 -109.39
N LEU A 1253 2.99 15.25 -108.89
CA LEU A 1253 2.75 15.14 -107.46
C LEU A 1253 3.57 13.96 -106.93
N MET A 1254 4.61 14.25 -106.17
CA MET A 1254 5.41 13.25 -105.47
C MET A 1254 4.94 13.19 -104.01
N GLU A 1255 4.20 12.15 -103.65
CA GLU A 1255 3.94 11.83 -102.24
C GLU A 1255 5.22 11.26 -101.63
N LEU A 1256 5.82 12.01 -100.71
CA LEU A 1256 6.89 11.54 -99.83
C LEU A 1256 6.27 10.98 -98.55
N THR A 1257 5.77 9.75 -98.62
CA THR A 1257 5.54 8.94 -97.41
C THR A 1257 6.87 8.40 -96.90
N MET A 1258 7.43 9.07 -95.90
CA MET A 1258 8.32 8.42 -94.94
C MET A 1258 7.43 7.59 -94.01
N VAL A 1259 7.56 6.27 -94.07
CA VAL A 1259 7.05 5.38 -93.02
C VAL A 1259 8.03 5.45 -91.86
N ASN A 1260 7.52 5.58 -90.63
CA ASN A 1260 8.32 5.58 -89.39
C ASN A 1260 9.31 4.41 -89.31
#